data_AF-A0A7C2PTY2-F1
#
_entry.id   AF-A0A7C2PTY2-F1
#
_cell.length_a   1.000
_cell.length_b   1.000
_cell.length_c   1.000
_cell.angle_alpha   90.00
_cell.angle_beta   90.00
_cell.angle_gamma   90.00
#
_symmetry.space_group_name_H-M   'P 1'
#
loop_
_entity.id
_entity.type
_entity.pdbx_description
1 polymer ?
#
loop_
_entity_poly.entity_id
_entity_poly.type
_entity_poly.pdbx_seq_one_letter_code
_entity_poly.pdbx_strand_id
1 'polypeptide(L)'
;VGRLKLNTKLGMNTPLDEKILHPQDFYEVIKYQLKLRKNPQNVDDIDHLGNRRVRSVGELLENQFRIGLVRMERAIKEKMSVYQEMATAMPHDLINAKPVMAAIREFFGSSQLSQFMDQTNPLSEITHKRRLSALGPGGLSRERAGFEVRDVHPTHYGRICPIETPEGPNIGLISSLSCYARINEFGFIESPYRKVKDGRVVDYVIIHNTGGNPKYKVGDIVEADELVGADGRPKKKGVEFEPYSFYLSAWEEDQYIIAQANAPVDENGRFTQERVDARRAGDFVLAPREDVQFIDVSPKQLVSVAASLVPFLENDDANRALMGSNMQRQAVPLLRARAPYVGTGMEYITARDSGAVVVARRSGTVDYVDSQRIVVRVEGQGNGEDELSKEMGADIYPLTKFKRSNQNTCINQKPIVRVGQQVRKGQVLADGPCTELGELALGRNVLVAFMPWRGYNFEDAILVSEKMVKEDYYTSIHIEEFEIEARDTKLGPEEITRDIPNVSETYLRDLDDSGIIRIGAYVKPGDILVGKVTPKGETQLTPEEKLLRAIFGEKAGDVRDASLICPPGIEGIIVGVKIFSRKGIEKDDRAKAIEQEELDMMEKNLQDEIRILHDEVKKRVIQMLTGQVLRADAFDEYGRERLLRKGTELTPEVLQNIPYQQMVRLKIQSDDPRLEGDLRLLEERTERQVEVIRQLFEEKKEKIRRGDELPPGVIKLVKVYVAMKRKLSVGDKMAGRHGNKGVIARILPEEDMPYLPDGTPVEIVLNPLGVPSRMNVGQILETHLGWAAHALGLYFATPVFDGATEGEIKNWLEQAGLPKSGKTRLYDGMTGLPFEQEVTVGYIYMLKLSHLVDDKIHARSIGPYSLITQQPLGGKAQFGGQRFGEMEVWALEAYGSAHILQELLTAKSDDVTGRAKIYESIVKGDASFTPGLPESFNVLIRELQSLCLDVELINTKRKPAEALPADEGQPVLEPV
;
A
#
# COMPACT_ATOMS: atom_id res chain seq x y z
N VAL A 1 -32.61 -5.15 3.39
CA VAL A 1 -32.33 -3.77 3.86
C VAL A 1 -33.53 -2.84 3.74
N GLY A 2 -34.07 -2.56 2.54
CA GLY A 2 -35.20 -1.62 2.39
C GLY A 2 -36.42 -1.97 3.26
N ARG A 3 -36.85 -3.25 3.24
CA ARG A 3 -37.93 -3.77 4.09
C ARG A 3 -37.64 -3.61 5.59
N LEU A 4 -36.43 -3.93 6.04
CA LEU A 4 -35.99 -3.74 7.44
C LEU A 4 -36.17 -2.28 7.87
N LYS A 5 -35.63 -1.33 7.09
CA LYS A 5 -35.71 0.10 7.40
C LYS A 5 -37.15 0.61 7.43
N LEU A 6 -37.97 0.18 6.47
CA LEU A 6 -39.39 0.54 6.41
C LEU A 6 -40.14 0.03 7.65
N ASN A 7 -39.89 -1.22 8.03
CA ASN A 7 -40.48 -1.86 9.21
C ASN A 7 -40.08 -1.15 10.50
N THR A 8 -38.78 -0.92 10.72
CA THR A 8 -38.26 -0.25 11.92
C THR A 8 -38.82 1.17 12.04
N LYS A 9 -38.88 1.91 10.92
CA LYS A 9 -39.33 3.31 10.93
C LYS A 9 -40.84 3.46 11.14
N LEU A 10 -41.64 2.59 10.51
CA LEU A 10 -43.10 2.63 10.59
C LEU A 10 -43.68 1.75 11.70
N GLY A 11 -42.85 1.01 12.43
CA GLY A 11 -43.28 0.06 13.46
C GLY A 11 -44.06 -1.13 12.90
N MET A 12 -43.71 -1.59 11.69
CA MET A 12 -44.38 -2.72 11.01
C MET A 12 -43.62 -4.03 11.26
N ASN A 13 -44.36 -5.14 11.30
CA ASN A 13 -43.82 -6.49 11.54
C ASN A 13 -43.86 -7.39 10.28
N THR A 14 -43.85 -6.80 9.08
CA THR A 14 -43.87 -7.55 7.81
C THR A 14 -42.59 -8.40 7.68
N PRO A 15 -42.64 -9.66 7.20
CA PRO A 15 -41.45 -10.47 7.01
C PRO A 15 -40.38 -9.78 6.15
N LEU A 16 -39.10 -9.97 6.49
CA LEU A 16 -37.97 -9.32 5.79
C LEU A 16 -37.76 -9.82 4.35
N ASP A 17 -38.26 -11.02 4.04
CA ASP A 17 -38.20 -11.63 2.71
C ASP A 17 -39.11 -10.96 1.68
N GLU A 18 -40.10 -10.19 2.15
CA GLU A 18 -41.08 -9.52 1.31
C GLU A 18 -40.47 -8.27 0.66
N LYS A 19 -40.06 -8.40 -0.61
CA LYS A 19 -39.34 -7.34 -1.37
C LYS A 19 -40.23 -6.40 -2.18
N ILE A 20 -41.53 -6.70 -2.29
CA ILE A 20 -42.52 -5.86 -2.97
C ILE A 20 -43.25 -4.96 -1.99
N LEU A 21 -43.77 -3.81 -2.44
CA LEU A 21 -44.56 -2.90 -1.62
C LEU A 21 -46.03 -3.35 -1.59
N HIS A 22 -46.60 -3.40 -0.38
CA HIS A 22 -48.02 -3.68 -0.17
C HIS A 22 -48.82 -2.39 0.00
N PRO A 23 -50.13 -2.37 -0.30
CA PRO A 23 -50.98 -1.18 -0.08
C PRO A 23 -50.91 -0.62 1.34
N GLN A 24 -50.74 -1.49 2.35
CA GLN A 24 -50.57 -1.08 3.75
C GLN A 24 -49.28 -0.25 3.97
N ASP A 25 -48.20 -0.56 3.25
CA ASP A 25 -46.95 0.19 3.33
C ASP A 25 -47.19 1.65 2.90
N PHE A 26 -47.93 1.87 1.82
CA PHE A 26 -48.28 3.21 1.34
C PHE A 26 -49.13 3.97 2.36
N TYR A 27 -50.10 3.31 2.99
CA TYR A 27 -50.94 3.92 4.01
C TYR A 27 -50.11 4.42 5.20
N GLU A 28 -49.21 3.60 5.74
CA GLU A 28 -48.36 4.00 6.87
C GLU A 28 -47.33 5.08 6.48
N VAL A 29 -46.79 5.05 5.26
CA VAL A 29 -45.92 6.13 4.75
C VAL A 29 -46.65 7.46 4.70
N ILE A 30 -47.87 7.50 4.12
CA ILE A 30 -48.67 8.73 4.03
C ILE A 30 -49.03 9.23 5.43
N LYS A 31 -49.42 8.33 6.33
CA LYS A 31 -49.73 8.65 7.73
C LYS A 31 -48.51 9.23 8.47
N TYR A 32 -47.32 8.66 8.26
CA TYR A 32 -46.07 9.21 8.80
C TYR A 32 -45.79 10.62 8.26
N GLN A 33 -45.94 10.82 6.94
CA GLN A 33 -45.76 12.14 6.32
C GLN A 33 -46.75 13.19 6.87
N LEU A 34 -48.01 12.81 7.10
CA LEU A 34 -49.02 13.68 7.71
C LEU A 34 -48.69 14.01 9.17
N LYS A 35 -48.09 13.08 9.93
CA LYS A 35 -47.62 13.31 11.30
C LYS A 35 -46.44 14.29 11.34
N LEU A 36 -45.49 14.17 10.41
CA LEU A 36 -44.35 15.08 10.32
C LEU A 36 -44.76 16.54 10.16
N ARG A 37 -45.83 16.81 9.38
CA ARG A 37 -46.38 18.18 9.26
C ARG A 37 -46.82 18.77 10.61
N LYS A 38 -47.26 17.93 11.55
CA LYS A 38 -47.69 18.35 12.90
C LYS A 38 -46.53 18.44 13.89
N ASN A 39 -45.45 17.68 13.69
CA ASN A 39 -44.27 17.70 14.54
C ASN A 39 -42.99 17.65 13.67
N PRO A 40 -42.49 18.82 13.22
CA PRO A 40 -41.34 18.91 12.32
C PRO A 40 -39.99 18.64 13.01
N GLN A 41 -39.93 18.39 14.32
CA GLN A 41 -38.66 18.13 15.02
C GLN A 41 -38.08 16.74 14.73
N ASN A 42 -38.86 15.82 14.15
CA ASN A 42 -38.44 14.44 13.88
C ASN A 42 -38.17 14.15 12.38
N VAL A 43 -37.65 15.12 11.64
CA VAL A 43 -37.22 14.87 10.24
C VAL A 43 -36.02 13.93 10.24
N ASP A 44 -35.97 13.06 9.23
CA ASP A 44 -34.84 12.16 9.04
C ASP A 44 -33.61 12.94 8.57
N ASP A 45 -32.50 12.76 9.28
CA ASP A 45 -31.20 13.28 8.88
C ASP A 45 -30.56 12.35 7.83
N ILE A 46 -30.20 12.89 6.67
CA ILE A 46 -29.60 12.16 5.56
C ILE A 46 -28.18 11.67 5.89
N ASP A 47 -27.45 12.40 6.72
CA ASP A 47 -26.03 12.16 7.03
C ASP A 47 -25.82 11.20 8.19
N HIS A 48 -26.87 10.96 8.98
CA HIS A 48 -26.88 9.94 10.01
C HIS A 48 -26.44 8.57 9.47
N LEU A 49 -25.43 7.94 10.10
CA LEU A 49 -24.93 6.62 9.65
C LEU A 49 -25.96 5.49 9.77
N GLY A 50 -27.06 5.71 10.49
CA GLY A 50 -28.21 4.81 10.42
C GLY A 50 -28.92 4.82 9.06
N ASN A 51 -28.79 5.88 8.28
CA ASN A 51 -29.43 6.06 6.96
C ASN A 51 -28.46 5.85 5.79
N ARG A 52 -27.16 5.81 6.08
CA ARG A 52 -26.11 5.49 5.11
C ARG A 52 -25.63 4.05 5.34
N ARG A 53 -25.33 3.33 4.26
CA ARG A 53 -24.80 1.97 4.35
C ARG A 53 -23.60 1.77 3.44
N VAL A 54 -22.68 0.93 3.87
CA VAL A 54 -21.53 0.50 3.10
C VAL A 54 -21.95 -0.65 2.19
N ARG A 55 -21.61 -0.55 0.90
CA ARG A 55 -21.72 -1.67 -0.03
C ARG A 55 -20.36 -2.35 -0.12
N SER A 56 -20.32 -3.65 0.14
CA SER A 56 -19.10 -4.44 0.00
C SER A 56 -18.81 -4.74 -1.48
N VAL A 57 -17.57 -5.13 -1.78
CA VAL A 57 -17.19 -5.57 -3.13
C VAL A 57 -18.05 -6.75 -3.60
N GLY A 58 -18.42 -7.66 -2.69
CA GLY A 58 -19.29 -8.80 -2.98
C GLY A 58 -20.66 -8.36 -3.48
N GLU A 59 -21.29 -7.37 -2.83
CA GLU A 59 -22.59 -6.85 -3.24
C GLU A 59 -22.52 -6.11 -4.59
N LEU A 60 -21.47 -5.31 -4.81
CA LEU A 60 -21.28 -4.61 -6.08
C LEU A 60 -21.06 -5.60 -7.22
N LEU A 61 -20.27 -6.65 -6.99
CA LEU A 61 -20.01 -7.70 -7.98
C LEU A 61 -21.26 -8.53 -8.24
N GLU A 62 -22.06 -8.86 -7.21
CA GLU A 62 -23.34 -9.56 -7.37
C GLU A 62 -24.28 -8.81 -8.32
N ASN A 63 -24.37 -7.48 -8.18
CA ASN A 63 -25.18 -6.65 -9.06
C ASN A 63 -24.69 -6.70 -10.51
N GLN A 64 -23.38 -6.62 -10.74
CA GLN A 64 -22.79 -6.72 -12.08
C GLN A 64 -22.97 -8.12 -12.68
N PHE A 65 -22.82 -9.15 -11.86
CA PHE A 65 -23.06 -10.52 -12.25
C PHE A 65 -24.53 -10.72 -12.66
N ARG A 66 -25.47 -10.18 -11.88
CA ARG A 66 -26.90 -10.21 -12.20
C ARG A 66 -27.21 -9.52 -13.52
N ILE A 67 -26.61 -8.37 -13.80
CA ILE A 67 -26.75 -7.69 -15.11
C ILE A 67 -26.25 -8.59 -16.24
N GLY A 68 -25.09 -9.25 -16.04
CA GLY A 68 -24.56 -10.24 -16.97
C GLY A 68 -25.49 -11.41 -17.21
N LEU A 69 -26.09 -11.95 -16.14
CA LEU A 69 -27.07 -13.04 -16.22
C LEU A 69 -28.34 -12.64 -16.95
N VAL A 70 -28.89 -11.44 -16.70
CA VAL A 70 -30.08 -10.95 -17.41
C VAL A 70 -29.82 -10.80 -18.91
N ARG A 71 -28.63 -10.34 -19.30
CA ARG A 71 -28.22 -10.29 -20.72
C ARG A 71 -28.11 -11.71 -21.32
N MET A 72 -27.51 -12.64 -20.58
CA MET A 72 -27.39 -14.04 -20.99
C MET A 72 -28.76 -14.72 -21.11
N GLU A 73 -29.68 -14.48 -20.18
CA GLU A 73 -31.06 -15.00 -20.18
C GLU A 73 -31.81 -14.56 -21.44
N ARG A 74 -31.70 -13.28 -21.82
CA ARG A 74 -32.30 -12.76 -23.06
C ARG A 74 -31.75 -13.48 -24.29
N ALA A 75 -30.43 -13.62 -24.37
CA ALA A 75 -29.78 -14.31 -25.49
C ALA A 75 -30.15 -15.80 -25.57
N ILE A 76 -30.29 -16.48 -24.43
CA ILE A 76 -30.75 -17.87 -24.37
C ILE A 76 -32.20 -17.96 -24.85
N LYS A 77 -33.10 -17.09 -24.37
CA LYS A 77 -34.52 -17.06 -24.80
C LYS A 77 -34.64 -16.81 -26.30
N GLU A 78 -33.86 -15.89 -26.84
CA GLU A 78 -33.82 -15.59 -28.28
C GLU A 78 -33.29 -16.78 -29.09
N LYS A 79 -32.16 -17.37 -28.68
CA LYS A 79 -31.62 -18.59 -29.30
C LYS A 79 -32.63 -19.74 -29.27
N MET A 80 -33.30 -19.98 -28.14
CA MET A 80 -34.32 -21.02 -28.00
C MET A 80 -35.50 -20.79 -28.95
N SER A 81 -35.85 -19.53 -29.27
CA SER A 81 -36.91 -19.22 -30.22
C SER A 81 -36.49 -19.42 -31.68
N VAL A 82 -35.19 -19.30 -32.00
CA VAL A 82 -34.65 -19.34 -33.38
C VAL A 82 -34.11 -20.72 -33.74
N TYR A 83 -33.64 -21.51 -32.75
CA TYR A 83 -33.05 -22.82 -32.99
C TYR A 83 -34.10 -23.82 -33.51
N GLN A 84 -33.97 -24.20 -34.78
CA GLN A 84 -34.91 -25.10 -35.46
C GLN A 84 -34.81 -26.55 -34.95
N GLU A 85 -33.66 -26.97 -34.40
CA GLU A 85 -33.40 -28.33 -33.89
C GLU A 85 -33.22 -28.35 -32.37
N MET A 86 -34.23 -27.88 -31.63
CA MET A 86 -34.17 -27.82 -30.16
C MET A 86 -34.10 -29.20 -29.48
N ALA A 87 -34.48 -30.27 -30.18
CA ALA A 87 -34.48 -31.64 -29.65
C ALA A 87 -33.07 -32.25 -29.49
N THR A 88 -32.08 -31.76 -30.24
CA THR A 88 -30.68 -32.22 -30.20
C THR A 88 -29.74 -31.24 -29.51
N ALA A 89 -30.21 -30.02 -29.21
CA ALA A 89 -29.41 -28.97 -28.61
C ALA A 89 -29.04 -29.30 -27.16
N MET A 90 -27.76 -29.17 -26.83
CA MET A 90 -27.24 -29.34 -25.48
C MET A 90 -27.13 -27.97 -24.77
N PRO A 91 -27.17 -27.90 -23.43
CA PRO A 91 -27.11 -26.62 -22.72
C PRO A 91 -25.89 -25.76 -23.06
N HIS A 92 -24.75 -26.37 -23.40
CA HIS A 92 -23.53 -25.63 -23.78
C HIS A 92 -23.65 -24.92 -25.15
N ASP A 93 -24.58 -25.33 -26.01
CA ASP A 93 -24.83 -24.66 -27.30
C ASP A 93 -25.60 -23.34 -27.11
N LEU A 94 -26.44 -23.29 -26.08
CA LEU A 94 -27.27 -22.15 -25.74
C LEU A 94 -26.51 -21.14 -24.86
N ILE A 95 -25.75 -21.62 -23.89
CA ILE A 95 -25.08 -20.80 -22.88
C ILE A 95 -23.80 -20.17 -23.44
N ASN A 96 -23.71 -18.83 -23.39
CA ASN A 96 -22.51 -18.09 -23.70
C ASN A 96 -22.05 -17.29 -22.47
N ALA A 97 -20.85 -17.56 -21.97
CA ALA A 97 -20.29 -16.88 -20.81
C ALA A 97 -19.80 -15.44 -21.10
N LYS A 98 -19.61 -15.06 -22.38
CA LYS A 98 -19.05 -13.75 -22.76
C LYS A 98 -19.79 -12.55 -22.15
N PRO A 99 -21.14 -12.46 -22.14
CA PRO A 99 -21.84 -11.31 -21.55
C PRO A 99 -21.58 -11.14 -20.06
N VAL A 100 -21.49 -12.26 -19.32
CA VAL A 100 -21.19 -12.27 -17.88
C VAL A 100 -19.75 -11.83 -17.65
N MET A 101 -18.80 -12.43 -18.36
CA MET A 101 -17.37 -12.09 -18.24
C MET A 101 -17.09 -10.64 -18.64
N ALA A 102 -17.79 -10.12 -19.66
CA ALA A 102 -17.66 -8.72 -20.07
C ALA A 102 -18.10 -7.76 -18.97
N ALA A 103 -19.25 -8.01 -18.31
CA ALA A 103 -19.73 -7.19 -17.21
C ALA A 103 -18.76 -7.19 -16.01
N ILE A 104 -18.18 -8.36 -15.69
CA ILE A 104 -17.17 -8.47 -14.62
C ILE A 104 -15.89 -7.72 -14.99
N ARG A 105 -15.39 -7.89 -16.22
CA ARG A 105 -14.19 -7.19 -16.70
C ARG A 105 -14.38 -5.68 -16.75
N GLU A 106 -15.56 -5.22 -17.16
CA GLU A 106 -15.93 -3.80 -17.14
C GLU A 106 -15.89 -3.27 -15.70
N PHE A 107 -16.50 -3.97 -14.74
CA PHE A 107 -16.45 -3.56 -13.34
C PHE A 107 -15.03 -3.42 -12.79
N PHE A 108 -14.17 -4.43 -12.97
CA PHE A 108 -12.79 -4.34 -12.45
C PHE A 108 -11.88 -3.41 -13.26
N GLY A 109 -12.17 -3.20 -14.54
CA GLY A 109 -11.33 -2.39 -15.44
C GLY A 109 -11.65 -0.90 -15.46
N SER A 110 -12.92 -0.51 -15.35
CA SER A 110 -13.36 0.88 -15.54
C SER A 110 -14.09 1.51 -14.34
N SER A 111 -14.44 0.72 -13.31
CA SER A 111 -15.10 1.28 -12.13
C SER A 111 -14.19 2.25 -11.38
N GLN A 112 -14.73 3.40 -10.99
CA GLN A 112 -14.06 4.37 -10.12
C GLN A 112 -13.65 3.79 -8.76
N LEU A 113 -14.31 2.72 -8.32
CA LEU A 113 -14.02 2.02 -7.06
C LEU A 113 -12.94 0.94 -7.21
N SER A 114 -12.64 0.52 -8.44
CA SER A 114 -11.54 -0.41 -8.74
C SER A 114 -10.28 0.40 -9.05
N GLN A 115 -9.50 0.69 -8.01
CA GLN A 115 -8.30 1.54 -8.10
C GLN A 115 -7.04 0.71 -7.91
N PHE A 116 -5.93 1.16 -8.51
CA PHE A 116 -4.62 0.60 -8.19
C PHE A 116 -4.34 0.74 -6.70
N MET A 117 -3.92 -0.36 -6.07
CA MET A 117 -3.61 -0.36 -4.66
C MET A 117 -2.41 0.56 -4.40
N ASP A 118 -2.57 1.51 -3.46
CA ASP A 118 -1.46 2.28 -2.92
C ASP A 118 -0.58 1.36 -2.06
N GLN A 119 0.62 1.09 -2.57
CA GLN A 119 1.63 0.20 -2.02
C GLN A 119 2.93 0.96 -1.74
N THR A 120 2.83 2.27 -1.45
CA THR A 120 4.01 3.06 -1.07
C THR A 120 4.68 2.43 0.16
N ASN A 121 3.90 2.07 1.17
CA ASN A 121 4.32 1.36 2.38
C ASN A 121 3.16 0.50 2.96
N PRO A 122 3.41 -0.37 3.96
CA PRO A 122 2.37 -1.23 4.53
C PRO A 122 1.17 -0.50 5.14
N LEU A 123 1.39 0.69 5.72
CA LEU A 123 0.31 1.51 6.27
C LEU A 123 -0.60 2.06 5.17
N SER A 124 -0.03 2.46 4.03
CA SER A 124 -0.81 2.93 2.89
C SER A 124 -1.71 1.82 2.33
N GLU A 125 -1.21 0.58 2.30
CA GLU A 125 -1.97 -0.57 1.83
C GLU A 125 -3.18 -0.88 2.74
N ILE A 126 -2.96 -0.95 4.05
CA ILE A 126 -4.05 -1.29 4.99
C ILE A 126 -5.10 -0.17 5.07
N THR A 127 -4.68 1.09 5.04
CA THR A 127 -5.59 2.25 5.05
C THR A 127 -6.39 2.34 3.77
N HIS A 128 -5.79 2.00 2.62
CA HIS A 128 -6.50 1.98 1.35
C HIS A 128 -7.57 0.88 1.30
N LYS A 129 -7.29 -0.31 1.83
CA LYS A 129 -8.27 -1.41 1.94
C LYS A 129 -9.44 -1.08 2.88
N ARG A 130 -9.22 -0.21 3.87
CA ARG A 130 -10.23 0.23 4.87
C ARG A 130 -10.92 1.56 4.52
N ARG A 131 -10.70 2.06 3.30
CA ARG A 131 -11.24 3.34 2.83
C ARG A 131 -12.73 3.22 2.47
N LEU A 132 -13.51 4.20 2.91
CA LEU A 132 -14.90 4.41 2.52
C LEU A 132 -14.98 5.55 1.50
N SER A 133 -15.80 5.37 0.47
CA SER A 133 -16.05 6.39 -0.56
C SER A 133 -17.54 6.65 -0.68
N ALA A 134 -17.93 7.92 -0.58
CA ALA A 134 -19.26 8.40 -0.94
C ALA A 134 -19.43 8.57 -2.47
N LEU A 135 -18.32 8.53 -3.21
CA LEU A 135 -18.27 8.62 -4.67
C LEU A 135 -18.47 7.25 -5.33
N GLY A 136 -18.94 7.23 -6.57
CA GLY A 136 -19.06 6.04 -7.41
C GLY A 136 -20.50 5.70 -7.80
N PRO A 137 -20.74 4.53 -8.43
CA PRO A 137 -22.06 4.16 -8.93
C PRO A 137 -23.09 4.02 -7.80
N GLY A 138 -24.13 4.87 -7.84
CA GLY A 138 -25.16 4.94 -6.79
C GLY A 138 -24.78 5.78 -5.57
N GLY A 139 -23.63 6.48 -5.62
CA GLY A 139 -23.21 7.48 -4.65
C GLY A 139 -23.37 8.91 -5.18
N LEU A 140 -22.62 9.85 -4.58
CA LEU A 140 -22.61 11.26 -4.94
C LEU A 140 -21.53 11.55 -6.00
N SER A 141 -21.71 12.64 -6.75
CA SER A 141 -20.64 13.26 -7.52
C SER A 141 -20.03 14.41 -6.71
N ARG A 142 -18.77 14.75 -7.00
CA ARG A 142 -18.05 15.84 -6.30
C ARG A 142 -18.78 17.17 -6.36
N GLU A 143 -19.37 17.48 -7.50
CA GLU A 143 -20.11 18.73 -7.77
C GLU A 143 -21.47 18.79 -7.08
N ARG A 144 -22.11 17.64 -6.87
CA ARG A 144 -23.42 17.55 -6.20
C ARG A 144 -23.31 17.43 -4.69
N ALA A 145 -22.13 17.08 -4.18
CA ALA A 145 -21.91 16.93 -2.76
C ALA A 145 -21.78 18.30 -2.08
N GLY A 146 -22.84 18.69 -1.36
CA GLY A 146 -22.88 19.90 -0.55
C GLY A 146 -21.96 19.85 0.68
N PHE A 147 -22.02 20.88 1.50
CA PHE A 147 -21.21 21.02 2.71
C PHE A 147 -21.59 19.98 3.78
N GLU A 148 -22.89 19.76 4.01
CA GLU A 148 -23.43 18.88 5.07
C GLU A 148 -22.85 17.46 5.00
N VAL A 149 -22.85 16.84 3.82
CA VAL A 149 -22.36 15.47 3.63
C VAL A 149 -20.84 15.33 3.85
N ARG A 150 -20.10 16.45 3.79
CA ARG A 150 -18.65 16.49 4.00
C ARG A 150 -18.28 16.72 5.46
N ASP A 151 -19.23 17.16 6.28
CA ASP A 151 -19.01 17.49 7.67
C ASP A 151 -18.90 16.23 8.55
N VAL A 152 -18.38 16.40 9.75
CA VAL A 152 -18.24 15.33 10.73
C VAL A 152 -19.53 15.22 11.55
N HIS A 153 -20.29 14.16 11.30
CA HIS A 153 -21.52 13.89 12.03
C HIS A 153 -21.24 13.12 13.35
N PRO A 154 -21.97 13.37 14.47
CA PRO A 154 -21.75 12.68 15.76
C PRO A 154 -21.74 11.15 15.69
N THR A 155 -22.61 10.57 14.86
CA THR A 155 -22.65 9.10 14.64
C THR A 155 -21.39 8.49 14.03
N HIS A 156 -20.47 9.31 13.51
CA HIS A 156 -19.15 8.85 13.07
C HIS A 156 -18.32 8.28 14.22
N TYR A 157 -18.60 8.65 15.47
CA TYR A 157 -17.91 8.18 16.67
C TYR A 157 -17.78 6.65 16.69
N GLY A 158 -16.55 6.15 16.80
CA GLY A 158 -16.26 4.70 16.82
C GLY A 158 -16.39 3.98 15.47
N ARG A 159 -16.88 4.66 14.42
CA ARG A 159 -17.26 4.04 13.13
C ARG A 159 -16.39 4.55 11.98
N ILE A 160 -16.31 5.87 11.82
CA ILE A 160 -15.54 6.55 10.79
C ILE A 160 -14.59 7.52 11.48
N CYS A 161 -13.32 7.48 11.08
CA CYS A 161 -12.33 8.37 11.64
C CYS A 161 -12.63 9.82 11.25
N PRO A 162 -12.76 10.75 12.22
CA PRO A 162 -13.03 12.16 11.92
C PRO A 162 -11.78 12.92 11.41
N ILE A 163 -10.59 12.35 11.59
CA ILE A 163 -9.30 12.99 11.27
C ILE A 163 -8.80 12.58 9.88
N GLU A 164 -8.90 11.30 9.53
CA GLU A 164 -8.29 10.76 8.31
C GLU A 164 -9.21 10.95 7.09
N THR A 165 -8.98 12.04 6.35
CA THR A 165 -9.61 12.32 5.04
C THR A 165 -8.60 13.02 4.11
N PRO A 166 -8.68 12.83 2.77
CA PRO A 166 -7.83 13.57 1.85
C PRO A 166 -8.10 15.08 1.89
N GLU A 167 -7.03 15.87 1.83
CA GLU A 167 -7.13 17.31 1.63
C GLU A 167 -7.66 17.65 0.21
N GLY A 168 -8.28 18.82 0.06
CA GLY A 168 -8.75 19.33 -1.23
C GLY A 168 -10.17 18.89 -1.60
N PRO A 169 -10.47 18.64 -2.89
CA PRO A 169 -11.86 18.52 -3.37
C PRO A 169 -12.60 17.28 -2.85
N ASN A 170 -11.89 16.29 -2.31
CA ASN A 170 -12.45 15.05 -1.79
C ASN A 170 -12.65 15.03 -0.27
N ILE A 171 -12.37 16.15 0.42
CA ILE A 171 -12.56 16.25 1.87
C ILE A 171 -13.98 15.84 2.26
N GLY A 172 -14.10 14.95 3.27
CA GLY A 172 -15.36 14.41 3.79
C GLY A 172 -16.05 13.38 2.89
N LEU A 173 -15.67 13.26 1.61
CA LEU A 173 -16.23 12.27 0.68
C LEU A 173 -15.48 10.94 0.68
N ILE A 174 -14.23 10.98 1.13
CA ILE A 174 -13.39 9.82 1.34
C ILE A 174 -12.97 9.83 2.80
N SER A 175 -13.28 8.74 3.50
CA SER A 175 -12.98 8.60 4.92
C SER A 175 -12.41 7.22 5.20
N SER A 176 -11.88 7.02 6.40
CA SER A 176 -11.29 5.76 6.84
C SER A 176 -12.14 5.13 7.93
N LEU A 177 -12.30 3.80 7.92
CA LEU A 177 -12.91 3.08 9.04
C LEU A 177 -12.07 3.25 10.31
N SER A 178 -12.74 3.46 11.44
CA SER A 178 -12.07 3.50 12.74
C SER A 178 -11.51 2.12 13.12
N CYS A 179 -10.62 2.06 14.12
CA CYS A 179 -9.85 0.84 14.45
C CYS A 179 -10.73 -0.38 14.73
N TYR A 180 -11.78 -0.22 15.54
CA TYR A 180 -12.65 -1.32 15.99
C TYR A 180 -13.99 -1.40 15.24
N ALA A 181 -14.21 -0.54 14.25
CA ALA A 181 -15.44 -0.51 13.49
C ALA A 181 -15.65 -1.82 12.70
N ARG A 182 -16.88 -2.33 12.71
CA ARG A 182 -17.31 -3.51 11.93
C ARG A 182 -18.47 -3.14 11.02
N ILE A 183 -18.61 -3.86 9.90
CA ILE A 183 -19.79 -3.78 9.04
C ILE A 183 -20.67 -5.01 9.31
N ASN A 184 -21.94 -4.79 9.60
CA ASN A 184 -22.91 -5.87 9.84
C ASN A 184 -23.45 -6.47 8.54
N GLU A 185 -24.27 -7.51 8.65
CA GLU A 185 -24.84 -8.24 7.50
C GLU A 185 -25.70 -7.35 6.59
N PHE A 186 -26.26 -6.26 7.12
CA PHE A 186 -27.08 -5.32 6.37
C PHE A 186 -26.28 -4.16 5.74
N GLY A 187 -24.97 -4.09 6.02
CA GLY A 187 -24.07 -3.06 5.53
C GLY A 187 -23.99 -1.79 6.39
N PHE A 188 -24.54 -1.79 7.61
CA PHE A 188 -24.38 -0.67 8.54
C PHE A 188 -23.09 -0.82 9.36
N ILE A 189 -22.50 0.30 9.74
CA ILE A 189 -21.26 0.33 10.53
C ILE A 189 -21.63 0.30 12.01
N GLU A 190 -20.96 -0.56 12.76
CA GLU A 190 -21.16 -0.78 14.19
C GLU A 190 -19.84 -0.52 14.93
N SER A 191 -19.96 -0.08 16.18
CA SER A 191 -18.85 0.12 17.12
C SER A 191 -19.05 -0.77 18.34
N PRO A 192 -17.99 -1.36 18.92
CA PRO A 192 -18.11 -2.17 20.12
C PRO A 192 -18.20 -1.32 21.40
N TYR A 193 -18.94 -1.84 22.38
CA TYR A 193 -19.14 -1.26 23.69
C TYR A 193 -19.10 -2.33 24.79
N ARG A 194 -18.69 -1.94 26.00
CA ARG A 194 -18.78 -2.74 27.22
C ARG A 194 -20.05 -2.37 27.97
N LYS A 195 -20.73 -3.34 28.57
CA LYS A 195 -22.01 -3.11 29.25
C LYS A 195 -21.78 -2.69 30.69
N VAL A 196 -22.60 -1.77 31.17
CA VAL A 196 -22.61 -1.29 32.56
C VAL A 196 -23.88 -1.80 33.25
N LYS A 197 -23.74 -2.31 34.46
CA LYS A 197 -24.84 -2.72 35.34
C LYS A 197 -24.71 -2.03 36.68
N ASP A 198 -25.72 -1.25 37.07
CA ASP A 198 -25.79 -0.57 38.37
C ASP A 198 -24.50 0.21 38.72
N GLY A 199 -23.94 0.93 37.73
CA GLY A 199 -22.71 1.70 37.86
C GLY A 199 -21.40 0.88 37.88
N ARG A 200 -21.47 -0.44 37.64
CA ARG A 200 -20.30 -1.33 37.46
C ARG A 200 -20.13 -1.72 35.99
N VAL A 201 -18.96 -1.50 35.44
CA VAL A 201 -18.55 -2.01 34.12
C VAL A 201 -18.34 -3.52 34.22
N VAL A 202 -19.00 -4.28 33.35
CA VAL A 202 -18.97 -5.75 33.35
C VAL A 202 -18.36 -6.25 32.04
N ASP A 203 -17.38 -7.14 32.15
CA ASP A 203 -16.79 -7.83 31.00
C ASP A 203 -17.56 -9.10 30.68
N TYR A 204 -17.72 -9.34 29.38
CA TYR A 204 -18.39 -10.52 28.85
C TYR A 204 -17.42 -11.36 28.04
N VAL A 205 -17.67 -12.67 28.01
CA VAL A 205 -16.91 -13.64 27.21
C VAL A 205 -17.87 -14.54 26.44
N ILE A 206 -17.48 -14.93 25.22
CA ILE A 206 -18.19 -15.91 24.40
C ILE A 206 -17.48 -17.26 24.50
N ILE A 207 -18.26 -18.33 24.71
CA ILE A 207 -17.73 -19.68 24.89
C ILE A 207 -17.59 -20.37 23.53
N HIS A 208 -16.37 -20.75 23.17
CA HIS A 208 -16.07 -21.51 21.93
C HIS A 208 -16.03 -23.02 22.16
N ASN A 209 -15.53 -23.44 23.32
CA ASN A 209 -15.51 -24.84 23.71
C ASN A 209 -15.98 -25.00 25.16
N THR A 210 -16.99 -25.85 25.35
CA THR A 210 -17.64 -26.05 26.65
C THR A 210 -16.87 -27.00 27.57
N GLY A 211 -15.82 -27.66 27.08
CA GLY A 211 -14.99 -28.57 27.86
C GLY A 211 -15.77 -29.72 28.51
N GLY A 212 -16.91 -30.11 27.92
CA GLY A 212 -17.81 -31.14 28.46
C GLY A 212 -18.76 -30.69 29.57
N ASN A 213 -18.88 -29.38 29.85
CA ASN A 213 -19.77 -28.89 30.90
C ASN A 213 -21.21 -28.65 30.38
N PRO A 214 -22.26 -29.26 30.99
CA PRO A 214 -23.64 -29.10 30.56
C PRO A 214 -24.26 -27.72 30.88
N LYS A 215 -23.61 -26.88 31.71
CA LYS A 215 -24.13 -25.54 32.06
C LYS A 215 -24.07 -24.54 30.88
N TYR A 216 -23.12 -24.72 29.97
CA TYR A 216 -22.80 -23.76 28.93
C TYR A 216 -22.96 -24.37 27.54
N LYS A 217 -23.45 -23.60 26.58
CA LYS A 217 -23.46 -23.95 25.16
C LYS A 217 -22.41 -23.15 24.41
N VAL A 218 -21.92 -23.71 23.31
CA VAL A 218 -21.04 -22.99 22.38
C VAL A 218 -21.83 -21.79 21.83
N GLY A 219 -21.25 -20.60 21.96
CA GLY A 219 -21.87 -19.32 21.60
C GLY A 219 -22.59 -18.60 22.75
N ASP A 220 -22.68 -19.18 23.96
CA ASP A 220 -23.25 -18.47 25.10
C ASP A 220 -22.35 -17.29 25.53
N ILE A 221 -22.98 -16.15 25.79
CA ILE A 221 -22.35 -14.93 26.29
C ILE A 221 -22.54 -14.88 27.80
N VAL A 222 -21.46 -14.96 28.55
CA VAL A 222 -21.46 -15.00 30.03
C VAL A 222 -20.55 -13.93 30.61
N GLU A 223 -20.78 -13.56 31.86
CA GLU A 223 -19.94 -12.60 32.57
C GLU A 223 -18.56 -13.21 32.85
N ALA A 224 -17.50 -12.43 32.59
CA ALA A 224 -16.13 -12.87 32.77
C ALA A 224 -15.85 -13.31 34.22
N ASP A 225 -16.48 -12.66 35.21
CA ASP A 225 -16.41 -13.00 36.64
C ASP A 225 -16.84 -14.46 36.93
N GLU A 226 -17.69 -15.07 36.10
CA GLU A 226 -18.11 -16.47 36.27
C GLU A 226 -17.03 -17.49 35.87
N LEU A 227 -16.17 -17.12 34.92
CA LEU A 227 -15.20 -18.02 34.30
C LEU A 227 -13.74 -17.71 34.67
N VAL A 228 -13.43 -16.47 35.04
CA VAL A 228 -12.08 -16.01 35.36
C VAL A 228 -11.96 -15.73 36.87
N GLY A 229 -10.90 -16.25 37.50
CA GLY A 229 -10.54 -15.99 38.90
C GLY A 229 -9.99 -14.58 39.06
N ALA A 230 -9.96 -14.05 40.30
CA ALA A 230 -9.31 -12.77 40.59
C ALA A 230 -7.83 -12.74 40.13
N ASP A 231 -7.19 -13.92 40.03
CA ASP A 231 -5.80 -14.10 39.56
C ASP A 231 -5.65 -14.09 38.03
N GLY A 232 -6.70 -13.78 37.26
CA GLY A 232 -6.69 -13.81 35.79
C GLY A 232 -6.63 -15.21 35.17
N ARG A 233 -6.62 -16.26 35.99
CA ARG A 233 -6.63 -17.66 35.54
C ARG A 233 -8.07 -18.17 35.40
N PRO A 234 -8.37 -19.02 34.40
CA PRO A 234 -9.70 -19.61 34.27
C PRO A 234 -10.03 -20.45 35.52
N LYS A 235 -11.17 -20.17 36.16
CA LYS A 235 -11.67 -20.91 37.33
C LYS A 235 -11.91 -22.40 37.03
N LYS A 236 -12.04 -22.76 35.75
CA LYS A 236 -12.36 -24.12 35.29
C LYS A 236 -11.43 -24.54 34.16
N LYS A 237 -10.77 -25.69 34.31
CA LYS A 237 -9.95 -26.31 33.25
C LYS A 237 -10.85 -26.80 32.11
N GLY A 238 -10.47 -26.49 30.87
CA GLY A 238 -11.07 -27.06 29.64
C GLY A 238 -12.12 -26.21 28.93
N VAL A 239 -12.54 -25.05 29.47
CA VAL A 239 -13.43 -24.12 28.77
C VAL A 239 -12.59 -23.11 27.98
N GLU A 240 -12.74 -23.08 26.66
CA GLU A 240 -12.13 -22.05 25.81
C GLU A 240 -13.15 -20.94 25.58
N PHE A 241 -12.72 -19.70 25.87
CA PHE A 241 -13.55 -18.51 25.76
C PHE A 241 -12.75 -17.36 25.17
N GLU A 242 -13.44 -16.46 24.48
CA GLU A 242 -12.87 -15.22 23.96
C GLU A 242 -13.61 -14.01 24.56
N PRO A 243 -12.92 -12.87 24.79
CA PRO A 243 -13.58 -11.63 25.17
C PRO A 243 -14.68 -11.23 24.18
N TYR A 244 -15.83 -10.82 24.71
CA TYR A 244 -16.99 -10.41 23.92
C TYR A 244 -17.39 -8.96 24.23
N SER A 245 -17.55 -8.17 23.18
CA SER A 245 -18.06 -6.80 23.24
C SER A 245 -19.37 -6.68 22.47
N PHE A 246 -20.28 -5.83 22.93
CA PHE A 246 -21.55 -5.59 22.27
C PHE A 246 -21.37 -4.58 21.15
N TYR A 247 -21.60 -4.99 19.90
CA TYR A 247 -21.55 -4.10 18.75
C TYR A 247 -22.91 -3.43 18.58
N LEU A 248 -22.92 -2.10 18.54
CA LEU A 248 -24.13 -1.31 18.33
C LEU A 248 -24.03 -0.52 17.04
N SER A 249 -25.10 -0.56 16.25
CA SER A 249 -25.30 0.34 15.11
C SER A 249 -25.64 1.76 15.58
N ALA A 250 -25.52 2.76 14.72
CA ALA A 250 -25.73 4.16 15.11
C ALA A 250 -27.14 4.42 15.72
N TRP A 251 -28.13 3.64 15.32
CA TRP A 251 -29.55 3.80 15.65
C TRP A 251 -29.92 3.03 16.91
N GLU A 252 -29.14 1.99 17.24
CA GLU A 252 -29.16 1.36 18.57
C GLU A 252 -28.43 2.24 19.58
N GLU A 253 -27.32 2.86 19.20
CA GLU A 253 -26.54 3.75 20.05
C GLU A 253 -27.37 4.92 20.61
N ASP A 254 -28.19 5.56 19.77
CA ASP A 254 -29.02 6.71 20.16
C ASP A 254 -30.00 6.42 21.32
N GLN A 255 -30.32 5.15 21.56
CA GLN A 255 -31.26 4.73 22.60
C GLN A 255 -30.61 4.64 23.98
N TYR A 256 -29.28 4.58 24.05
CA TYR A 256 -28.55 4.32 25.28
C TYR A 256 -27.72 5.53 25.74
N ILE A 257 -27.38 5.55 27.03
CA ILE A 257 -26.41 6.50 27.61
C ILE A 257 -25.05 5.81 27.69
N ILE A 258 -24.06 6.36 27.00
CA ILE A 258 -22.73 5.75 26.84
C ILE A 258 -21.65 6.64 27.46
N ALA A 259 -20.90 6.11 28.42
CA ALA A 259 -19.76 6.78 29.03
C ALA A 259 -18.49 6.70 28.16
N GLN A 260 -17.60 7.68 28.34
CA GLN A 260 -16.31 7.73 27.67
C GLN A 260 -15.33 6.66 28.19
N ALA A 261 -14.37 6.25 27.37
CA ALA A 261 -13.37 5.23 27.74
C ALA A 261 -12.48 5.65 28.92
N ASN A 262 -12.20 6.95 29.06
CA ASN A 262 -11.32 7.52 30.08
C ASN A 262 -12.05 7.79 31.42
N ALA A 263 -13.31 7.37 31.56
CA ALA A 263 -14.05 7.55 32.79
C ALA A 263 -13.38 6.76 33.94
N PRO A 264 -13.08 7.40 35.09
CA PRO A 264 -12.32 6.78 36.16
C PRO A 264 -13.14 5.69 36.88
N VAL A 265 -12.67 4.44 36.79
CA VAL A 265 -13.24 3.26 37.43
C VAL A 265 -12.34 2.72 38.55
N ASP A 266 -12.93 2.12 39.58
CA ASP A 266 -12.21 1.43 40.64
C ASP A 266 -11.77 0.01 40.21
N GLU A 267 -11.02 -0.69 41.07
CA GLU A 267 -10.55 -2.07 40.82
C GLU A 267 -11.70 -3.08 40.61
N ASN A 268 -12.89 -2.77 41.12
CA ASN A 268 -14.10 -3.59 40.94
C ASN A 268 -14.90 -3.20 39.68
N GLY A 269 -14.41 -2.23 38.90
CA GLY A 269 -15.05 -1.71 37.69
C GLY A 269 -16.19 -0.72 37.94
N ARG A 270 -16.36 -0.19 39.15
CA ARG A 270 -17.39 0.83 39.45
C ARG A 270 -16.88 2.23 39.17
N PHE A 271 -17.77 3.09 38.68
CA PHE A 271 -17.44 4.50 38.52
C PHE A 271 -17.15 5.18 39.86
N THR A 272 -15.98 5.81 39.95
CA THR A 272 -15.52 6.53 41.15
C THR A 272 -16.34 7.79 41.42
N GLN A 273 -16.77 8.47 40.35
CA GLN A 273 -17.58 9.68 40.41
C GLN A 273 -19.09 9.34 40.42
N GLU A 274 -19.89 10.14 41.14
CA GLU A 274 -21.36 9.95 41.16
C GLU A 274 -22.02 10.31 39.82
N ARG A 275 -21.44 11.29 39.13
CA ARG A 275 -21.84 11.72 37.80
C ARG A 275 -20.68 11.51 36.84
N VAL A 276 -20.98 10.98 35.67
CA VAL A 276 -20.01 10.58 34.66
C VAL A 276 -20.33 11.28 33.35
N ASP A 277 -19.30 11.76 32.65
CA ASP A 277 -19.44 12.31 31.31
C ASP A 277 -19.86 11.21 30.33
N ALA A 278 -21.02 11.39 29.74
CA ALA A 278 -21.63 10.44 28.82
C ALA A 278 -22.20 11.13 27.58
N ARG A 279 -22.62 10.33 26.61
CA ARG A 279 -23.32 10.80 25.41
C ARG A 279 -24.67 10.09 25.26
N ARG A 280 -25.64 10.81 24.71
CA ARG A 280 -26.96 10.29 24.36
C ARG A 280 -27.47 10.97 23.09
N ALA A 281 -27.78 10.19 22.05
CA ALA A 281 -28.26 10.68 20.76
C ALA A 281 -27.42 11.83 20.15
N GLY A 282 -26.09 11.76 20.32
CA GLY A 282 -25.15 12.77 19.83
C GLY A 282 -24.85 13.92 20.79
N ASP A 283 -25.67 14.13 21.82
CA ASP A 283 -25.46 15.19 22.81
C ASP A 283 -24.58 14.73 23.98
N PHE A 284 -23.71 15.63 24.46
CA PHE A 284 -22.93 15.42 25.68
C PHE A 284 -23.81 15.68 26.91
N VAL A 285 -23.91 14.68 27.78
CA VAL A 285 -24.73 14.71 28.99
C VAL A 285 -23.94 14.25 30.20
N LEU A 286 -24.11 14.94 31.32
CA LEU A 286 -23.55 14.52 32.60
C LEU A 286 -24.59 13.63 33.31
N ALA A 287 -24.40 12.31 33.22
CA ALA A 287 -25.37 11.33 33.70
C ALA A 287 -24.99 10.77 35.08
N PRO A 288 -25.96 10.48 35.97
CA PRO A 288 -25.70 9.66 37.15
C PRO A 288 -25.10 8.31 36.75
N ARG A 289 -24.15 7.79 37.53
CA ARG A 289 -23.46 6.52 37.22
C ARG A 289 -24.40 5.30 37.08
N GLU A 290 -25.58 5.36 37.69
CA GLU A 290 -26.60 4.30 37.63
C GLU A 290 -27.36 4.28 36.30
N ASP A 291 -27.46 5.43 35.63
CA ASP A 291 -28.16 5.58 34.35
C ASP A 291 -27.28 5.21 33.15
N VAL A 292 -25.97 5.09 33.35
CA VAL A 292 -25.01 4.70 32.31
C VAL A 292 -25.19 3.22 31.99
N GLN A 293 -25.43 2.91 30.72
CA GLN A 293 -25.73 1.55 30.25
C GLN A 293 -24.56 0.90 29.51
N PHE A 294 -23.73 1.72 28.87
CA PHE A 294 -22.55 1.25 28.15
C PHE A 294 -21.36 2.18 28.40
N ILE A 295 -20.17 1.66 28.14
CA ILE A 295 -18.92 2.42 28.11
C ILE A 295 -18.11 1.99 26.88
N ASP A 296 -17.38 2.93 26.33
CA ASP A 296 -16.40 2.74 25.27
C ASP A 296 -15.34 1.66 25.63
N VAL A 297 -14.89 0.89 24.63
CA VAL A 297 -13.93 -0.22 24.87
C VAL A 297 -12.49 0.30 25.00
N SER A 298 -12.13 1.27 24.17
CA SER A 298 -10.79 1.85 24.16
C SER A 298 -10.84 3.26 23.58
N PRO A 299 -10.00 4.21 24.04
CA PRO A 299 -9.91 5.54 23.43
C PRO A 299 -9.50 5.49 21.95
N LYS A 300 -8.72 4.47 21.56
CA LYS A 300 -8.30 4.21 20.17
C LYS A 300 -9.47 3.94 19.22
N GLN A 301 -10.65 3.59 19.74
CA GLN A 301 -11.81 3.30 18.91
C GLN A 301 -12.30 4.50 18.09
N LEU A 302 -12.01 5.72 18.52
CA LEU A 302 -12.43 6.93 17.83
C LEU A 302 -11.72 7.09 16.47
N VAL A 303 -10.45 6.71 16.42
CA VAL A 303 -9.54 7.05 15.32
C VAL A 303 -9.31 5.86 14.38
N SER A 304 -8.79 6.14 13.19
CA SER A 304 -8.35 5.13 12.22
C SER A 304 -6.96 4.58 12.57
N VAL A 305 -6.55 3.54 11.84
CA VAL A 305 -5.22 2.92 11.99
C VAL A 305 -4.09 3.94 11.82
N ALA A 306 -4.14 4.80 10.81
CA ALA A 306 -3.09 5.80 10.57
C ALA A 306 -3.00 6.87 11.67
N ALA A 307 -4.15 7.39 12.12
CA ALA A 307 -4.20 8.36 13.21
C ALA A 307 -3.78 7.71 14.55
N SER A 308 -4.08 6.43 14.74
CA SER A 308 -3.69 5.68 15.96
C SER A 308 -2.18 5.47 16.13
N LEU A 309 -1.36 5.71 15.08
CA LEU A 309 0.10 5.58 15.09
C LEU A 309 0.82 6.90 15.45
N VAL A 310 0.08 7.99 15.62
CA VAL A 310 0.62 9.28 16.06
C VAL A 310 0.64 9.31 17.59
N PRO A 311 1.80 9.31 18.26
CA PRO A 311 1.86 9.46 19.71
C PRO A 311 1.44 10.87 20.09
N PHE A 312 0.96 11.09 21.32
CA PHE A 312 0.54 12.41 21.81
C PHE A 312 -0.48 13.14 20.93
N LEU A 313 -1.33 12.40 20.21
CA LEU A 313 -2.32 12.95 19.29
C LEU A 313 -3.25 13.97 19.98
N GLU A 314 -3.51 13.76 21.26
CA GLU A 314 -4.31 14.65 22.10
C GLU A 314 -3.72 16.05 22.30
N ASN A 315 -2.44 16.26 21.96
CA ASN A 315 -1.73 17.53 22.06
C ASN A 315 -1.53 18.22 20.69
N ASP A 316 -2.12 17.68 19.63
CA ASP A 316 -2.05 18.23 18.28
C ASP A 316 -3.40 18.78 17.82
N ASP A 317 -3.37 19.91 17.11
CA ASP A 317 -4.55 20.37 16.36
C ASP A 317 -5.02 19.34 15.33
N ALA A 318 -6.34 19.21 15.17
CA ALA A 318 -6.95 18.21 14.29
C ALA A 318 -6.48 18.33 12.83
N ASN A 319 -6.21 19.54 12.33
CA ASN A 319 -5.71 19.71 10.96
C ASN A 319 -4.27 19.18 10.83
N ARG A 320 -3.46 19.30 11.88
CA ARG A 320 -2.09 18.74 11.90
C ARG A 320 -2.11 17.23 12.02
N ALA A 321 -3.00 16.69 12.85
CA ALA A 321 -3.26 15.25 12.93
C ALA A 321 -3.70 14.66 11.56
N LEU A 322 -4.59 15.36 10.85
CA LEU A 322 -5.02 14.99 9.49
C LEU A 322 -3.83 14.93 8.55
N MET A 323 -3.02 16.00 8.51
CA MET A 323 -1.81 16.05 7.68
C MET A 323 -0.82 14.94 8.05
N GLY A 324 -0.59 14.71 9.35
CA GLY A 324 0.31 13.68 9.87
C GLY A 324 -0.11 12.27 9.44
N SER A 325 -1.38 11.91 9.63
CA SER A 325 -1.94 10.63 9.18
C SER A 325 -1.84 10.45 7.66
N ASN A 326 -2.06 11.52 6.88
CA ASN A 326 -1.93 11.49 5.42
C ASN A 326 -0.47 11.35 4.95
N MET A 327 0.47 12.03 5.60
CA MET A 327 1.89 12.01 5.23
C MET A 327 2.55 10.68 5.57
N GLN A 328 2.15 10.00 6.65
CA GLN A 328 2.64 8.65 6.96
C GLN A 328 2.39 7.65 5.82
N ARG A 329 1.28 7.77 5.09
CA ARG A 329 0.98 6.92 3.92
C ARG A 329 1.90 7.18 2.72
N GLN A 330 2.54 8.34 2.67
CA GLN A 330 3.47 8.75 1.60
C GLN A 330 4.93 8.41 1.93
N ALA A 331 5.22 7.89 3.12
CA ALA A 331 6.58 7.58 3.54
C ALA A 331 7.17 6.45 2.69
N VAL A 332 8.34 6.66 2.09
CA VAL A 332 9.00 5.65 1.24
C VAL A 332 9.79 4.64 2.08
N PRO A 333 9.87 3.36 1.65
CA PRO A 333 10.69 2.38 2.33
C PRO A 333 12.18 2.72 2.29
N LEU A 334 12.77 2.83 3.47
CA LEU A 334 14.19 3.08 3.64
C LEU A 334 14.99 1.78 3.55
N LEU A 335 16.24 1.87 3.09
CA LEU A 335 17.17 0.75 3.07
C LEU A 335 17.42 0.18 4.48
N ARG A 336 17.46 1.07 5.47
CA ARG A 336 17.68 0.81 6.89
C ARG A 336 16.62 1.52 7.73
N ALA A 337 15.40 0.99 7.67
CA ALA A 337 14.30 1.41 8.54
C ALA A 337 14.60 1.09 10.01
N ARG A 338 14.10 1.91 10.93
CA ARG A 338 14.17 1.67 12.39
C ARG A 338 12.81 1.86 13.03
N ALA A 339 12.48 1.03 14.01
CA ALA A 339 11.27 1.17 14.82
C ALA A 339 11.29 2.49 15.60
N PRO A 340 10.14 3.15 15.78
CA PRO A 340 10.05 4.40 16.53
C PRO A 340 10.37 4.17 18.01
N TYR A 341 11.19 5.03 18.63
CA TYR A 341 11.43 4.97 20.08
C TYR A 341 10.17 5.27 20.89
N VAL A 342 9.31 6.14 20.34
CA VAL A 342 8.02 6.49 20.91
C VAL A 342 6.93 6.02 19.95
N GLY A 343 6.37 4.84 20.19
CA GLY A 343 5.25 4.28 19.43
C GLY A 343 3.91 4.43 20.16
N THR A 344 2.86 3.78 19.66
CA THR A 344 1.54 3.71 20.32
C THR A 344 1.09 2.28 20.65
N GLY A 345 1.89 1.28 20.25
CA GLY A 345 1.60 -0.15 20.33
C GLY A 345 0.75 -0.67 19.17
N MET A 346 0.39 0.20 18.21
CA MET A 346 -0.33 -0.19 16.99
C MET A 346 0.60 -0.65 15.87
N GLU A 347 1.90 -0.44 16.00
CA GLU A 347 2.94 -0.71 15.01
C GLU A 347 3.00 -2.20 14.66
N TYR A 348 3.08 -3.08 15.68
CA TYR A 348 3.11 -4.53 15.50
C TYR A 348 1.84 -5.07 14.82
N ILE A 349 0.67 -4.57 15.27
CA ILE A 349 -0.63 -4.99 14.73
C ILE A 349 -0.75 -4.57 13.26
N THR A 350 -0.37 -3.32 12.95
CA THR A 350 -0.42 -2.78 11.59
C THR A 350 0.50 -3.54 10.64
N ALA A 351 1.74 -3.82 11.07
CA ALA A 351 2.69 -4.59 10.28
C ALA A 351 2.19 -6.01 10.01
N ARG A 352 1.69 -6.72 11.03
CA ARG A 352 1.15 -8.07 10.92
C ARG A 352 -0.07 -8.14 10.00
N ASP A 353 -1.06 -7.29 10.25
CA ASP A 353 -2.35 -7.37 9.55
C ASP A 353 -2.28 -6.79 8.12
N SER A 354 -1.26 -5.99 7.80
CA SER A 354 -0.98 -5.55 6.43
C SER A 354 -0.60 -6.69 5.48
N GLY A 355 -0.04 -7.79 6.00
CA GLY A 355 0.56 -8.87 5.20
C GLY A 355 1.96 -8.56 4.66
N ALA A 356 2.58 -7.45 5.07
CA ALA A 356 3.95 -7.11 4.69
C ALA A 356 4.99 -8.05 5.32
N VAL A 357 4.76 -8.45 6.56
CA VAL A 357 5.58 -9.42 7.29
C VAL A 357 5.12 -10.84 7.04
N VAL A 358 6.04 -11.79 7.08
CA VAL A 358 5.72 -13.22 6.97
C VAL A 358 5.38 -13.75 8.35
N VAL A 359 4.19 -14.31 8.52
CA VAL A 359 3.69 -14.81 9.80
C VAL A 359 3.61 -16.34 9.79
N ALA A 360 4.01 -16.98 10.88
CA ALA A 360 3.89 -18.41 11.07
C ALA A 360 2.42 -18.86 11.10
N ARG A 361 2.03 -19.72 10.17
CA ARG A 361 0.66 -20.29 10.08
C ARG A 361 0.39 -21.27 11.21
N ARG A 362 1.41 -22.07 11.56
CA ARG A 362 1.36 -23.12 12.58
C ARG A 362 2.58 -22.99 13.51
N SER A 363 2.42 -23.45 14.74
CA SER A 363 3.53 -23.53 15.71
C SER A 363 4.48 -24.65 15.30
N GLY A 364 5.77 -24.44 15.51
CA GLY A 364 6.78 -25.43 15.11
C GLY A 364 8.19 -24.97 15.38
N THR A 365 9.15 -25.74 14.86
CA THR A 365 10.58 -25.43 14.97
C THR A 365 11.15 -25.09 13.60
N VAL A 366 11.93 -24.02 13.50
CA VAL A 366 12.55 -23.59 12.24
C VAL A 366 13.64 -24.59 11.83
N ASP A 367 13.43 -25.28 10.70
CA ASP A 367 14.35 -26.30 10.17
C ASP A 367 15.46 -25.66 9.33
N TYR A 368 15.09 -24.72 8.47
CA TYR A 368 16.00 -24.08 7.53
C TYR A 368 15.60 -22.62 7.30
N VAL A 369 16.61 -21.73 7.20
CA VAL A 369 16.45 -20.30 6.94
C VAL A 369 17.49 -19.88 5.92
N ASP A 370 17.04 -19.27 4.83
CA ASP A 370 17.91 -18.50 3.95
C ASP A 370 17.25 -17.16 3.57
N SER A 371 17.92 -16.42 2.68
CA SER A 371 17.43 -15.12 2.25
C SER A 371 16.18 -15.17 1.36
N GLN A 372 15.81 -16.34 0.82
CA GLN A 372 14.74 -16.55 -0.16
C GLN A 372 13.56 -17.36 0.38
N ARG A 373 13.76 -18.20 1.41
CA ARG A 373 12.73 -19.06 2.00
C ARG A 373 13.03 -19.39 3.46
N ILE A 374 11.95 -19.66 4.20
CA ILE A 374 12.00 -20.19 5.57
C ILE A 374 11.21 -21.48 5.59
N VAL A 375 11.76 -22.52 6.23
CA VAL A 375 11.08 -23.81 6.38
C VAL A 375 10.85 -24.07 7.86
N VAL A 376 9.58 -24.18 8.24
CA VAL A 376 9.16 -24.49 9.62
C VAL A 376 8.63 -25.90 9.65
N ARG A 377 9.24 -26.73 10.50
CA ARG A 377 8.75 -28.06 10.84
C ARG A 377 7.64 -27.91 11.87
N VAL A 378 6.42 -28.30 11.51
CA VAL A 378 5.26 -28.16 12.40
C VAL A 378 5.33 -29.24 13.47
N GLU A 379 5.07 -28.85 14.72
CA GLU A 379 4.95 -29.80 15.82
C GLU A 379 3.45 -30.00 16.11
N GLY A 380 2.96 -31.24 15.97
CA GLY A 380 1.60 -31.57 16.35
C GLY A 380 1.39 -31.42 17.85
N GLN A 381 0.74 -30.33 18.28
CA GLN A 381 0.27 -30.21 19.66
C GLN A 381 -1.00 -31.05 19.84
N GLY A 382 -0.84 -32.30 20.27
CA GLY A 382 -1.95 -33.15 20.71
C GLY A 382 -2.07 -33.16 22.22
N ASN A 383 -2.96 -32.34 22.79
CA ASN A 383 -3.54 -32.55 24.12
C ASN A 383 -5.03 -32.86 23.93
N GLY A 384 -5.33 -34.07 23.47
CA GLY A 384 -6.70 -34.58 23.32
C GLY A 384 -6.68 -35.92 22.59
N GLU A 385 -7.34 -36.92 23.18
CA GLU A 385 -7.42 -38.30 22.66
C GLU A 385 -8.20 -38.41 21.33
N ASP A 386 -8.81 -37.33 20.81
CA ASP A 386 -9.71 -37.34 19.65
C ASP A 386 -9.24 -36.57 18.39
N GLU A 387 -8.00 -36.06 18.32
CA GLU A 387 -7.49 -35.37 17.11
C GLU A 387 -6.15 -35.94 16.58
N LEU A 388 -6.05 -37.27 16.46
CA LEU A 388 -4.87 -37.92 15.88
C LEU A 388 -4.67 -37.70 14.36
N SER A 389 -5.35 -36.72 13.73
CA SER A 389 -5.65 -36.80 12.30
C SER A 389 -5.29 -35.65 11.36
N LYS A 390 -4.72 -34.48 11.70
CA LYS A 390 -4.60 -33.43 10.63
C LYS A 390 -3.34 -32.60 10.38
N GLU A 391 -2.32 -32.50 11.24
CA GLU A 391 -1.28 -31.48 11.00
C GLU A 391 0.16 -31.99 11.18
N MET A 392 0.60 -32.89 10.30
CA MET A 392 2.03 -33.20 10.12
C MET A 392 2.52 -32.60 8.80
N GLY A 393 3.76 -32.13 8.77
CA GLY A 393 4.36 -31.56 7.56
C GLY A 393 5.25 -30.33 7.80
N ALA A 394 5.82 -29.85 6.70
CA ALA A 394 6.60 -28.63 6.66
C ALA A 394 5.77 -27.48 6.10
N ASP A 395 5.87 -26.30 6.71
CA ASP A 395 5.42 -25.06 6.09
C ASP A 395 6.63 -24.36 5.45
N ILE A 396 6.59 -24.23 4.11
CA ILE A 396 7.58 -23.48 3.34
C ILE A 396 7.04 -22.07 3.09
N TYR A 397 7.81 -21.07 3.53
CA TYR A 397 7.49 -19.66 3.38
C TYR A 397 8.47 -19.02 2.38
N PRO A 398 8.09 -18.84 1.10
CA PRO A 398 8.91 -18.10 0.14
C PRO A 398 8.90 -16.61 0.50
N LEU A 399 10.09 -15.99 0.51
CA LEU A 399 10.30 -14.57 0.77
C LEU A 399 10.34 -13.79 -0.54
N THR A 400 9.67 -12.64 -0.55
CA THR A 400 9.69 -11.72 -1.69
C THR A 400 10.98 -10.91 -1.68
N LYS A 401 11.76 -10.94 -2.78
CA LYS A 401 13.03 -10.21 -2.93
C LYS A 401 12.94 -9.16 -4.03
N PHE A 402 13.34 -7.92 -3.70
CA PHE A 402 13.47 -6.80 -4.63
C PHE A 402 12.34 -6.70 -5.67
N LYS A 403 11.09 -6.83 -5.21
CA LYS A 403 9.92 -6.73 -6.08
C LYS A 403 9.49 -5.27 -6.20
N ARG A 404 9.13 -4.85 -7.41
CA ARG A 404 8.53 -3.55 -7.69
C ARG A 404 7.14 -3.44 -7.06
N SER A 405 6.87 -2.32 -6.39
CA SER A 405 5.51 -1.91 -5.98
C SER A 405 4.82 -1.07 -7.05
N ASN A 406 3.51 -0.83 -6.92
CA ASN A 406 2.76 0.04 -7.84
C ASN A 406 3.30 1.49 -7.89
N GLN A 407 3.94 1.98 -6.83
CA GLN A 407 4.54 3.31 -6.75
C GLN A 407 6.05 3.29 -7.02
N ASN A 408 6.55 2.24 -7.68
CA ASN A 408 7.96 2.05 -8.02
C ASN A 408 8.90 1.97 -6.79
N THR A 409 8.38 1.69 -5.60
CA THR A 409 9.19 1.39 -4.40
C THR A 409 9.61 -0.08 -4.38
N CYS A 410 10.53 -0.42 -3.49
CA CYS A 410 11.06 -1.78 -3.33
C CYS A 410 10.35 -2.55 -2.20
N ILE A 411 9.78 -3.70 -2.53
CA ILE A 411 9.27 -4.69 -1.59
C ILE A 411 10.34 -5.77 -1.42
N ASN A 412 10.92 -5.85 -0.22
CA ASN A 412 11.96 -6.82 0.10
C ASN A 412 11.74 -7.37 1.51
N GLN A 413 11.75 -8.70 1.62
CA GLN A 413 11.59 -9.40 2.90
C GLN A 413 12.93 -9.95 3.40
N LYS A 414 13.13 -9.90 4.71
CA LYS A 414 14.34 -10.36 5.41
C LYS A 414 13.97 -11.30 6.55
N PRO A 415 14.53 -12.51 6.62
CA PRO A 415 14.25 -13.43 7.72
C PRO A 415 14.76 -12.84 9.05
N ILE A 416 13.97 -12.99 10.12
CA ILE A 416 14.37 -12.60 11.48
C ILE A 416 14.65 -13.81 12.38
N VAL A 417 14.07 -14.96 12.05
CA VAL A 417 14.22 -16.20 12.81
C VAL A 417 15.55 -16.90 12.53
N ARG A 418 16.01 -17.70 13.50
CA ARG A 418 17.21 -18.52 13.37
C ARG A 418 16.85 -20.01 13.28
N VAL A 419 17.73 -20.80 12.66
CA VAL A 419 17.59 -22.26 12.61
C VAL A 419 17.55 -22.82 14.03
N GLY A 420 16.61 -23.72 14.30
CA GLY A 420 16.35 -24.32 15.62
C GLY A 420 15.48 -23.48 16.56
N GLN A 421 15.09 -22.26 16.18
CA GLN A 421 14.19 -21.44 16.99
C GLN A 421 12.78 -22.04 16.98
N GLN A 422 12.15 -22.13 18.16
CA GLN A 422 10.73 -22.44 18.25
C GLN A 422 9.88 -21.21 17.94
N VAL A 423 8.88 -21.39 17.09
CA VAL A 423 7.97 -20.35 16.63
C VAL A 423 6.53 -20.71 16.99
N ARG A 424 5.76 -19.71 17.41
CA ARG A 424 4.33 -19.85 17.71
C ARG A 424 3.48 -19.46 16.52
N LYS A 425 2.29 -20.04 16.38
CA LYS A 425 1.27 -19.56 15.44
C LYS A 425 1.05 -18.05 15.64
N GLY A 426 1.12 -17.29 14.55
CA GLY A 426 0.98 -15.83 14.57
C GLY A 426 2.27 -15.05 14.84
N GLN A 427 3.41 -15.71 15.09
CA GLN A 427 4.70 -15.05 15.24
C GLN A 427 5.28 -14.62 13.89
N VAL A 428 5.91 -13.45 13.86
CA VAL A 428 6.63 -12.96 12.66
C VAL A 428 7.90 -13.79 12.42
N LEU A 429 8.06 -14.25 11.18
CA LEU A 429 9.20 -15.04 10.70
C LEU A 429 10.19 -14.20 9.87
N ALA A 430 9.66 -13.23 9.11
CA ALA A 430 10.44 -12.31 8.30
C ALA A 430 9.83 -10.92 8.29
N ASP A 431 10.69 -9.91 8.37
CA ASP A 431 10.34 -8.50 8.18
C ASP A 431 10.11 -8.21 6.70
N GLY A 432 9.19 -7.29 6.41
CA GLY A 432 8.91 -6.74 5.09
C GLY A 432 9.50 -5.35 4.87
N PRO A 433 8.99 -4.61 3.86
CA PRO A 433 9.33 -3.20 3.70
C PRO A 433 8.78 -2.38 4.86
N CYS A 434 9.55 -1.39 5.33
CA CYS A 434 9.18 -0.54 6.47
C CYS A 434 8.83 -1.31 7.75
N THR A 435 9.56 -2.38 8.08
CA THR A 435 9.37 -3.09 9.36
C THR A 435 10.71 -3.46 10.00
N GLU A 436 10.75 -3.47 11.32
CA GLU A 436 11.90 -3.94 12.13
C GLU A 436 11.37 -4.82 13.27
N LEU A 437 11.81 -6.08 13.32
CA LEU A 437 11.42 -7.06 14.35
C LEU A 437 9.89 -7.24 14.49
N GLY A 438 9.17 -7.14 13.37
CA GLY A 438 7.71 -7.23 13.33
C GLY A 438 6.97 -5.92 13.63
N GLU A 439 7.64 -4.85 14.04
CA GLU A 439 7.04 -3.53 14.22
C GLU A 439 7.10 -2.69 12.94
N LEU A 440 6.13 -1.79 12.76
CA LEU A 440 6.09 -0.87 11.64
C LEU A 440 7.15 0.24 11.79
N ALA A 441 8.11 0.25 10.89
CA ALA A 441 9.23 1.17 10.81
C ALA A 441 9.17 2.00 9.51
N LEU A 442 8.29 3.00 9.44
CA LEU A 442 8.16 3.91 8.27
C LEU A 442 9.35 4.86 8.06
N GLY A 443 10.18 5.08 9.07
CA GLY A 443 11.23 6.10 9.07
C GLY A 443 12.36 5.76 10.02
N ARG A 444 12.87 6.79 10.71
CA ARG A 444 13.97 6.67 11.66
C ARG A 444 13.90 7.74 12.74
N ASN A 445 14.32 7.40 13.96
CA ASN A 445 14.53 8.36 15.03
C ASN A 445 15.83 9.13 14.77
N VAL A 446 15.76 10.46 14.81
CA VAL A 446 16.90 11.35 14.55
C VAL A 446 17.04 12.39 15.65
N LEU A 447 18.28 12.76 15.97
CA LEU A 447 18.57 13.79 16.96
C LEU A 447 18.30 15.18 16.37
N VAL A 448 17.36 15.90 16.97
CA VAL A 448 16.90 17.20 16.47
C VAL A 448 17.11 18.32 17.47
N ALA A 449 17.33 19.53 16.96
CA ALA A 449 17.33 20.76 17.75
C ALA A 449 16.31 21.75 17.20
N PHE A 450 15.51 22.34 18.09
CA PHE A 450 14.54 23.38 17.73
C PHE A 450 15.16 24.78 17.90
N MET A 451 15.82 25.28 16.86
CA MET A 451 16.43 26.61 16.85
C MET A 451 16.51 27.19 15.43
N PRO A 452 16.44 28.53 15.26
CA PRO A 452 16.76 29.13 13.98
C PRO A 452 18.25 28.95 13.65
N TRP A 453 18.57 28.65 12.38
CA TRP A 453 19.94 28.48 11.92
C TRP A 453 20.23 29.29 10.67
N ARG A 454 20.74 30.52 10.85
CA ARG A 454 21.25 31.41 9.78
C ARG A 454 20.31 31.55 8.55
N GLY A 455 19.00 31.42 8.74
CA GLY A 455 17.99 31.49 7.68
C GLY A 455 17.84 30.21 6.83
N TYR A 456 18.63 29.16 7.07
CA TYR A 456 18.52 27.91 6.29
C TYR A 456 17.27 27.09 6.61
N ASN A 457 16.69 27.27 7.80
CA ASN A 457 15.42 26.68 8.20
C ASN A 457 14.29 27.72 8.23
N PHE A 458 14.33 28.69 7.32
CA PHE A 458 13.24 29.66 7.14
C PHE A 458 11.95 28.97 6.70
N GLU A 459 10.81 29.45 7.21
CA GLU A 459 9.50 28.77 7.12
C GLU A 459 9.57 27.30 7.55
N ASP A 460 9.44 26.40 6.58
CA ASP A 460 9.39 24.94 6.72
C ASP A 460 10.63 24.27 6.15
N ALA A 461 11.69 25.03 5.86
CA ALA A 461 12.94 24.46 5.42
C ALA A 461 13.59 23.64 6.54
N ILE A 462 14.17 22.51 6.16
CA ILE A 462 14.87 21.59 7.07
C ILE A 462 16.36 21.63 6.73
N LEU A 463 17.16 21.72 7.78
CA LEU A 463 18.61 21.58 7.72
C LEU A 463 19.00 20.17 8.13
N VAL A 464 19.86 19.53 7.34
CA VAL A 464 20.24 18.13 7.56
C VAL A 464 21.76 18.01 7.65
N SER A 465 22.25 17.16 8.56
CA SER A 465 23.67 16.83 8.66
C SER A 465 24.13 15.91 7.54
N GLU A 466 25.34 16.14 7.02
CA GLU A 466 26.01 15.29 6.04
C GLU A 466 26.17 13.84 6.53
N LYS A 467 26.29 13.63 7.85
CA LYS A 467 26.34 12.31 8.49
C LYS A 467 25.22 11.40 8.00
N MET A 468 24.01 11.95 7.87
CA MET A 468 22.83 11.19 7.49
C MET A 468 22.87 10.69 6.04
N VAL A 469 23.58 11.43 5.17
CA VAL A 469 23.82 11.05 3.77
C VAL A 469 24.96 10.04 3.69
N LYS A 470 26.04 10.22 4.47
CA LYS A 470 27.17 9.29 4.56
C LYS A 470 26.74 7.92 5.07
N GLU A 471 25.91 7.87 6.12
CA GLU A 471 25.45 6.62 6.74
C GLU A 471 24.20 6.00 6.07
N ASP A 472 23.72 6.59 4.95
CA ASP A 472 22.56 6.15 4.18
C ASP A 472 21.27 6.01 5.02
N TYR A 473 20.99 6.98 5.90
CA TYR A 473 19.81 6.92 6.80
C TYR A 473 18.50 6.93 6.02
N TYR A 474 18.40 7.83 5.05
CA TYR A 474 17.19 8.09 4.26
C TYR A 474 17.36 7.69 2.78
N THR A 475 18.21 6.70 2.52
CA THR A 475 18.39 6.13 1.17
C THR A 475 17.28 5.11 0.89
N SER A 476 16.55 5.30 -0.20
CA SER A 476 15.47 4.41 -0.66
C SER A 476 15.87 3.68 -1.94
N ILE A 477 15.30 2.50 -2.16
CA ILE A 477 15.45 1.76 -3.43
C ILE A 477 14.16 1.94 -4.23
N HIS A 478 14.30 2.43 -5.45
CA HIS A 478 13.21 2.53 -6.41
C HIS A 478 13.47 1.54 -7.54
N ILE A 479 12.42 0.87 -8.01
CA ILE A 479 12.48 -0.11 -9.10
C ILE A 479 11.52 0.34 -10.18
N GLU A 480 12.08 0.74 -11.31
CA GLU A 480 11.32 1.12 -12.49
C GLU A 480 11.24 -0.06 -13.46
N GLU A 481 10.09 -0.18 -14.10
CA GLU A 481 9.81 -1.20 -15.11
C GLU A 481 9.71 -0.51 -16.47
N PHE A 482 10.56 -0.94 -17.39
CA PHE A 482 10.49 -0.57 -18.79
C PHE A 482 10.07 -1.79 -19.59
N GLU A 483 9.17 -1.60 -20.54
CA GLU A 483 8.68 -2.67 -21.38
C GLU A 483 8.79 -2.31 -22.86
N ILE A 484 9.09 -3.31 -23.67
CA ILE A 484 9.10 -3.22 -25.13
C ILE A 484 8.41 -4.43 -25.73
N GLU A 485 7.56 -4.16 -26.71
CA GLU A 485 6.84 -5.17 -27.48
C GLU A 485 7.43 -5.27 -28.88
N ALA A 486 7.66 -6.50 -29.32
CA ALA A 486 7.91 -6.84 -30.72
C ALA A 486 6.59 -7.24 -31.37
N ARG A 487 6.18 -6.51 -32.40
CA ARG A 487 4.89 -6.68 -33.06
C ARG A 487 5.06 -7.19 -34.48
N ASP A 488 4.05 -7.92 -34.95
CA ASP A 488 3.90 -8.25 -36.35
C ASP A 488 3.32 -7.04 -37.09
N THR A 489 4.12 -6.41 -37.96
CA THR A 489 3.70 -5.25 -38.75
C THR A 489 3.36 -5.64 -40.18
N LYS A 490 2.67 -4.76 -40.90
CA LYS A 490 2.36 -5.00 -42.33
C LYS A 490 3.60 -5.14 -43.22
N LEU A 491 4.73 -4.54 -42.81
CA LEU A 491 5.99 -4.59 -43.56
C LEU A 491 6.85 -5.80 -43.20
N GLY A 492 6.48 -6.53 -42.13
CA GLY A 492 7.23 -7.67 -41.60
C GLY A 492 7.19 -7.70 -40.06
N PRO A 493 7.63 -8.80 -39.45
CA PRO A 493 7.76 -8.89 -38.00
C PRO A 493 8.87 -7.97 -37.49
N GLU A 494 8.63 -7.30 -36.36
CA GLU A 494 9.70 -6.68 -35.59
C GLU A 494 10.51 -7.75 -34.85
N GLU A 495 11.82 -7.56 -34.80
CA GLU A 495 12.74 -8.52 -34.18
C GLU A 495 13.48 -7.88 -33.02
N ILE A 496 13.67 -8.66 -31.95
CA ILE A 496 14.54 -8.31 -30.83
C ILE A 496 15.89 -8.95 -31.14
N THR A 497 16.91 -8.12 -31.36
CA THR A 497 18.24 -8.55 -31.81
C THR A 497 19.30 -7.57 -31.34
N ARG A 498 20.54 -8.08 -31.23
CA ARG A 498 21.74 -7.27 -30.96
C ARG A 498 22.24 -6.52 -32.20
N ASP A 499 21.84 -6.93 -33.40
CA ASP A 499 22.27 -6.30 -34.66
C ASP A 499 21.44 -5.03 -34.95
N ILE A 500 21.90 -3.90 -34.41
CA ILE A 500 21.21 -2.60 -34.49
C ILE A 500 21.99 -1.67 -35.43
N PRO A 501 21.33 -1.06 -36.44
CA PRO A 501 22.02 -0.20 -37.40
C PRO A 501 22.53 1.09 -36.74
N ASN A 502 23.73 1.54 -37.13
CA ASN A 502 24.35 2.81 -36.72
C ASN A 502 24.64 2.96 -35.22
N VAL A 503 24.74 1.86 -34.47
CA VAL A 503 25.12 1.84 -33.05
C VAL A 503 26.56 1.34 -32.90
N SER A 504 27.36 1.99 -32.06
CA SER A 504 28.75 1.57 -31.81
C SER A 504 28.81 0.35 -30.88
N GLU A 505 29.86 -0.49 -31.04
CA GLU A 505 30.03 -1.71 -30.23
C GLU A 505 30.08 -1.45 -28.71
N THR A 506 30.48 -0.24 -28.29
CA THR A 506 30.51 0.16 -26.88
C THR A 506 29.13 0.09 -26.23
N TYR A 507 28.08 0.52 -26.92
CA TYR A 507 26.69 0.46 -26.42
C TYR A 507 26.12 -0.96 -26.47
N LEU A 508 26.69 -1.84 -27.30
CA LEU A 508 26.27 -3.25 -27.44
C LEU A 508 27.00 -4.20 -26.49
N ARG A 509 27.90 -3.68 -25.63
CA ARG A 509 28.75 -4.49 -24.75
C ARG A 509 27.96 -5.24 -23.67
N ASP A 510 26.93 -4.60 -23.12
CA ASP A 510 26.12 -5.16 -22.03
C ASP A 510 24.88 -5.93 -22.51
N LEU A 511 24.64 -5.97 -23.83
CA LEU A 511 23.60 -6.78 -24.46
C LEU A 511 24.11 -8.21 -24.70
N ASP A 512 23.23 -9.18 -24.44
CA ASP A 512 23.45 -10.58 -24.81
C ASP A 512 23.23 -10.81 -26.31
N ASP A 513 23.46 -12.05 -26.76
CA ASP A 513 23.30 -12.42 -28.17
C ASP A 513 21.84 -12.32 -28.66
N SER A 514 20.87 -12.27 -27.75
CA SER A 514 19.45 -12.01 -28.06
C SER A 514 19.11 -10.52 -28.13
N GLY A 515 20.08 -9.62 -27.85
CA GLY A 515 19.86 -8.18 -27.83
C GLY A 515 19.23 -7.66 -26.54
N ILE A 516 19.33 -8.40 -25.44
CA ILE A 516 18.74 -8.07 -24.14
C ILE A 516 19.84 -7.76 -23.13
N ILE A 517 19.66 -6.72 -22.32
CA ILE A 517 20.65 -6.34 -21.32
C ILE A 517 20.85 -7.41 -20.23
N ARG A 518 22.10 -7.63 -19.83
CA ARG A 518 22.42 -8.58 -18.75
C ARG A 518 21.98 -8.09 -17.37
N ILE A 519 21.51 -9.01 -16.54
CA ILE A 519 21.22 -8.74 -15.12
C ILE A 519 22.52 -8.37 -14.39
N GLY A 520 22.48 -7.31 -13.59
CA GLY A 520 23.64 -6.76 -12.89
C GLY A 520 24.42 -5.69 -13.67
N ALA A 521 24.08 -5.40 -14.93
CA ALA A 521 24.64 -4.27 -15.65
C ALA A 521 24.26 -2.94 -14.98
N TYR A 522 25.22 -2.01 -14.93
CA TYR A 522 24.98 -0.64 -14.52
C TYR A 522 24.64 0.19 -15.76
N VAL A 523 23.47 0.84 -15.74
CA VAL A 523 22.94 1.59 -16.88
C VAL A 523 22.85 3.06 -16.57
N LYS A 524 23.11 3.86 -17.60
CA LYS A 524 22.99 5.31 -17.61
C LYS A 524 21.99 5.76 -18.68
N PRO A 525 21.50 7.01 -18.60
CA PRO A 525 20.69 7.58 -19.66
C PRO A 525 21.34 7.45 -21.04
N GLY A 526 20.59 6.92 -22.01
CA GLY A 526 21.08 6.68 -23.36
C GLY A 526 21.57 5.25 -23.64
N ASP A 527 21.78 4.42 -22.61
CA ASP A 527 22.15 3.01 -22.80
C ASP A 527 20.97 2.19 -23.34
N ILE A 528 21.28 1.22 -24.20
CA ILE A 528 20.26 0.33 -24.80
C ILE A 528 19.93 -0.79 -23.81
N LEU A 529 18.67 -0.89 -23.41
CA LEU A 529 18.16 -1.95 -22.54
C LEU A 529 17.75 -3.19 -23.33
N VAL A 530 17.09 -2.98 -24.48
CA VAL A 530 16.64 -4.04 -25.37
C VAL A 530 16.74 -3.55 -26.81
N GLY A 531 17.53 -4.25 -27.62
CA GLY A 531 17.67 -4.00 -29.05
C GLY A 531 16.41 -4.41 -29.79
N LYS A 532 15.80 -3.49 -30.55
CA LYS A 532 14.65 -3.77 -31.41
C LYS A 532 14.82 -3.13 -32.77
N VAL A 533 14.62 -3.93 -33.81
CA VAL A 533 14.63 -3.47 -35.20
C VAL A 533 13.24 -3.58 -35.82
N THR A 534 12.82 -2.52 -36.50
CA THR A 534 11.55 -2.47 -37.23
C THR A 534 11.83 -2.40 -38.73
N PRO A 535 11.21 -3.25 -39.57
CA PRO A 535 11.36 -3.16 -41.02
C PRO A 535 10.86 -1.80 -41.53
N LYS A 536 11.68 -1.15 -42.36
CA LYS A 536 11.42 0.19 -42.90
C LYS A 536 11.03 0.09 -44.37
N GLY A 537 10.00 0.84 -44.77
CA GLY A 537 9.67 1.00 -46.18
C GLY A 537 10.70 1.84 -46.94
N GLU A 538 10.66 1.78 -48.27
CA GLU A 538 11.58 2.53 -49.13
C GLU A 538 11.35 4.04 -48.98
N THR A 539 12.30 4.76 -48.37
CA THR A 539 12.22 6.22 -48.21
C THR A 539 12.84 6.95 -49.39
N GLN A 540 12.12 7.90 -49.99
CA GLN A 540 12.68 8.83 -50.96
C GLN A 540 13.61 9.82 -50.27
N LEU A 541 14.92 9.69 -50.53
CA LEU A 541 15.95 10.58 -50.01
C LEU A 541 16.03 11.88 -50.81
N THR A 542 16.37 12.97 -50.14
CA THR A 542 16.70 14.26 -50.77
C THR A 542 17.95 14.15 -51.65
N PRO A 543 18.13 15.01 -52.67
CA PRO A 543 19.34 15.01 -53.50
C PRO A 543 20.65 15.10 -52.68
N GLU A 544 20.63 15.87 -51.59
CA GLU A 544 21.75 16.06 -50.67
C GLU A 544 22.08 14.77 -49.92
N GLU A 545 21.07 14.07 -49.37
CA GLU A 545 21.25 12.78 -48.70
C GLU A 545 21.70 11.68 -49.68
N LYS A 546 21.19 11.70 -50.91
CA LYS A 546 21.62 10.78 -51.98
C LYS A 546 23.09 10.99 -52.31
N LEU A 547 23.52 12.25 -52.45
CA LEU A 547 24.92 12.59 -52.72
C LEU A 547 25.82 12.15 -51.55
N LEU A 548 25.43 12.43 -50.30
CA LEU A 548 26.18 12.01 -49.12
C LEU A 548 26.37 10.49 -49.08
N ARG A 549 25.30 9.71 -49.30
CA ARG A 549 25.41 8.25 -49.34
C ARG A 549 26.27 7.74 -50.50
N ALA A 550 26.19 8.39 -51.66
CA ALA A 550 27.05 8.05 -52.79
C ALA A 550 28.54 8.31 -52.49
N ILE A 551 28.85 9.37 -51.73
CA ILE A 551 30.22 9.70 -51.29
C ILE A 551 30.73 8.69 -50.25
N PHE A 552 29.93 8.36 -49.24
CA PHE A 552 30.35 7.49 -48.13
C PHE A 552 30.14 5.98 -48.39
N GLY A 553 29.46 5.61 -49.49
CA GLY A 553 29.18 4.22 -49.82
C GLY A 553 28.21 3.51 -48.85
N GLU A 554 27.51 4.27 -48.01
CA GLU A 554 26.56 3.73 -47.03
C GLU A 554 25.29 3.24 -47.74
N LYS A 555 25.00 1.93 -47.61
CA LYS A 555 23.73 1.36 -48.08
C LYS A 555 22.59 1.85 -47.20
N ALA A 556 21.41 2.01 -47.79
CA ALA A 556 20.20 2.22 -47.00
C ALA A 556 19.97 1.00 -46.11
N GLY A 557 19.90 1.19 -44.79
CA GLY A 557 19.41 0.14 -43.91
C GLY A 557 17.93 -0.12 -44.18
N ASP A 558 17.59 -1.38 -44.45
CA ASP A 558 16.19 -1.84 -44.62
C ASP A 558 15.43 -1.89 -43.28
N VAL A 559 16.13 -1.68 -42.18
CA VAL A 559 15.61 -1.69 -40.81
C VAL A 559 15.89 -0.36 -40.12
N ARG A 560 14.97 0.02 -39.22
CA ARG A 560 15.09 1.18 -38.35
C ARG A 560 15.30 0.72 -36.91
N ASP A 561 16.18 1.41 -36.20
CA ASP A 561 16.30 1.27 -34.75
C ASP A 561 15.03 1.77 -34.03
N ALA A 562 14.41 0.86 -33.29
CA ALA A 562 13.26 1.09 -32.43
C ALA A 562 13.51 0.53 -31.02
N SER A 563 14.79 0.47 -30.62
CA SER A 563 15.25 -0.12 -29.37
C SER A 563 14.74 0.63 -28.14
N LEU A 564 14.67 -0.11 -27.02
CA LEU A 564 14.36 0.46 -25.72
C LEU A 564 15.62 1.07 -25.13
N ILE A 565 15.62 2.38 -24.92
CA ILE A 565 16.74 3.14 -24.36
C ILE A 565 16.41 3.57 -22.94
N CYS A 566 17.41 3.58 -22.07
CA CYS A 566 17.28 4.09 -20.70
C CYS A 566 16.98 5.60 -20.73
N PRO A 567 15.84 6.04 -20.15
CA PRO A 567 15.40 7.43 -20.24
C PRO A 567 16.29 8.38 -19.41
N PRO A 568 16.28 9.68 -19.73
CA PRO A 568 17.03 10.69 -18.97
C PRO A 568 16.58 10.75 -17.51
N GLY A 569 17.56 10.85 -16.60
CA GLY A 569 17.34 10.89 -15.16
C GLY A 569 17.28 9.52 -14.46
N ILE A 570 17.34 8.42 -15.23
CA ILE A 570 17.39 7.07 -14.68
C ILE A 570 18.81 6.55 -14.74
N GLU A 571 19.39 6.24 -13.58
CA GLU A 571 20.70 5.64 -13.45
C GLU A 571 20.64 4.57 -12.36
N GLY A 572 21.08 3.35 -12.67
CA GLY A 572 20.85 2.22 -11.76
C GLY A 572 21.39 0.89 -12.27
N ILE A 573 20.99 -0.18 -11.58
CA ILE A 573 21.43 -1.56 -11.88
C ILE A 573 20.23 -2.35 -12.38
N ILE A 574 20.43 -3.16 -13.42
CA ILE A 574 19.41 -4.12 -13.87
C ILE A 574 19.25 -5.22 -12.82
N VAL A 575 18.07 -5.31 -12.20
CA VAL A 575 17.78 -6.32 -11.16
C VAL A 575 17.05 -7.54 -11.70
N GLY A 576 16.34 -7.40 -12.82
CA GLY A 576 15.61 -8.51 -13.40
C GLY A 576 15.16 -8.21 -14.82
N VAL A 577 14.98 -9.27 -15.59
CA VAL A 577 14.42 -9.22 -16.94
C VAL A 577 13.39 -10.34 -17.03
N LYS A 578 12.21 -10.03 -17.57
CA LYS A 578 11.16 -11.00 -17.87
C LYS A 578 10.87 -11.00 -19.36
N ILE A 579 10.84 -12.19 -19.94
CA ILE A 579 10.58 -12.40 -21.36
C ILE A 579 9.29 -13.20 -21.44
N PHE A 580 8.30 -12.65 -22.13
CA PHE A 580 7.04 -13.34 -22.43
C PHE A 580 7.00 -13.62 -23.93
N SER A 581 6.78 -14.88 -24.27
CA SER A 581 6.74 -15.34 -25.66
C SER A 581 5.38 -15.94 -25.97
N ARG A 582 4.82 -15.57 -27.13
CA ARG A 582 3.54 -16.13 -27.58
C ARG A 582 3.65 -17.65 -27.77
N LYS A 583 2.60 -18.36 -27.35
CA LYS A 583 2.45 -19.80 -27.58
C LYS A 583 2.61 -20.18 -29.06
N GLY A 584 3.53 -21.09 -29.35
CA GLY A 584 3.80 -21.62 -30.71
C GLY A 584 5.05 -21.04 -31.38
N ILE A 585 5.70 -20.03 -30.78
CA ILE A 585 6.99 -19.50 -31.22
C ILE A 585 8.11 -20.17 -30.44
N GLU A 586 9.25 -20.46 -31.09
CA GLU A 586 10.42 -20.98 -30.40
C GLU A 586 10.92 -19.98 -29.36
N LYS A 587 11.23 -20.50 -28.17
CA LYS A 587 11.77 -19.69 -27.07
C LYS A 587 13.27 -19.49 -27.28
N ASP A 588 13.74 -18.29 -27.02
CA ASP A 588 15.18 -17.98 -27.01
C ASP A 588 15.88 -18.76 -25.89
N ASP A 589 17.19 -18.96 -26.01
CA ASP A 589 17.97 -19.70 -25.01
C ASP A 589 17.95 -19.02 -23.63
N ARG A 590 17.82 -17.69 -23.61
CA ARG A 590 17.64 -16.92 -22.37
C ARG A 590 16.33 -17.27 -21.66
N ALA A 591 15.23 -17.38 -22.39
CA ALA A 591 13.92 -17.74 -21.83
C ALA A 591 13.94 -19.18 -21.27
N LYS A 592 14.59 -20.11 -21.98
CA LYS A 592 14.80 -21.50 -21.50
C LYS A 592 15.61 -21.54 -20.20
N ALA A 593 16.67 -20.74 -20.10
CA ALA A 593 17.51 -20.69 -18.90
C ALA A 593 16.74 -20.20 -17.66
N ILE A 594 15.93 -19.15 -17.81
CA ILE A 594 15.10 -18.61 -16.72
C ILE A 594 14.06 -19.65 -16.27
N GLU A 595 13.39 -20.32 -17.20
CA GLU A 595 12.43 -21.38 -16.88
C GLU A 595 13.09 -22.56 -16.14
N GLN A 596 14.30 -22.95 -16.55
CA GLN A 596 15.03 -24.04 -15.90
C GLN A 596 15.41 -23.69 -14.45
N GLU A 597 15.86 -22.47 -14.18
CA GLU A 597 16.21 -22.01 -12.83
C GLU A 597 15.00 -22.03 -11.88
N GLU A 598 13.82 -21.61 -12.38
CA GLU A 598 12.57 -21.70 -11.61
C GLU A 598 12.17 -23.15 -11.31
N LEU A 599 12.33 -24.05 -12.29
CA LEU A 599 12.06 -25.48 -12.13
C LEU A 599 13.00 -26.15 -11.12
N ASP A 600 14.30 -25.84 -11.16
CA ASP A 600 15.29 -26.40 -10.23
C ASP A 600 15.00 -25.99 -8.78
N MET A 601 14.59 -24.73 -8.56
CA MET A 601 14.18 -24.25 -7.24
C MET A 601 12.91 -24.94 -6.74
N MET A 602 11.96 -25.17 -7.64
CA MET A 602 10.75 -25.94 -7.35
C MET A 602 11.09 -27.39 -6.95
N GLU A 603 11.98 -28.08 -7.67
CA GLU A 603 12.40 -29.44 -7.34
C GLU A 603 13.09 -29.53 -5.98
N LYS A 604 13.92 -28.54 -5.60
CA LYS A 604 14.49 -28.46 -4.25
C LYS A 604 13.43 -28.32 -3.16
N ASN A 605 12.42 -27.47 -3.36
CA ASN A 605 11.31 -27.32 -2.40
C ASN A 605 10.55 -28.63 -2.20
N LEU A 606 10.27 -29.35 -3.29
CA LEU A 606 9.62 -30.67 -3.24
C LEU A 606 10.45 -31.68 -2.44
N GLN A 607 11.77 -31.72 -2.67
CA GLN A 607 12.67 -32.63 -1.96
C GLN A 607 12.72 -32.35 -0.46
N ASP A 608 12.80 -31.07 -0.06
CA ASP A 608 12.80 -30.67 1.35
C ASP A 608 11.47 -31.03 2.04
N GLU A 609 10.33 -30.84 1.36
CA GLU A 609 9.00 -31.17 1.89
C GLU A 609 8.87 -32.68 2.15
N ILE A 610 9.29 -33.51 1.19
CA ILE A 610 9.31 -34.98 1.33
C ILE A 610 10.29 -35.40 2.43
N ARG A 611 11.48 -34.80 2.51
CA ARG A 611 12.49 -35.10 3.54
C ARG A 611 11.94 -34.84 4.94
N ILE A 612 11.32 -33.69 5.16
CA ILE A 612 10.80 -33.32 6.49
C ILE A 612 9.65 -34.22 6.89
N LEU A 613 8.76 -34.58 5.94
CA LEU A 613 7.69 -35.54 6.19
C LEU A 613 8.25 -36.90 6.64
N HIS A 614 9.25 -37.42 5.93
CA HIS A 614 9.92 -38.68 6.32
C HIS A 614 10.63 -38.57 7.68
N ASP A 615 11.30 -37.46 7.98
CA ASP A 615 11.97 -37.26 9.28
C ASP A 615 10.97 -37.24 10.45
N GLU A 616 9.80 -36.61 10.26
CA GLU A 616 8.77 -36.50 11.29
C GLU A 616 8.12 -37.86 11.55
N VAL A 617 7.81 -38.59 10.49
CA VAL A 617 7.35 -39.98 10.56
C VAL A 617 8.42 -40.85 11.23
N LYS A 618 9.69 -40.72 10.84
CA LYS A 618 10.81 -41.46 11.46
C LYS A 618 10.88 -41.23 12.96
N LYS A 619 10.71 -40.00 13.45
CA LYS A 619 10.66 -39.70 14.90
C LYS A 619 9.52 -40.43 15.62
N ARG A 620 8.32 -40.46 15.04
CA ARG A 620 7.19 -41.22 15.62
C ARG A 620 7.43 -42.72 15.61
N VAL A 621 7.96 -43.24 14.50
CA VAL A 621 8.33 -44.66 14.41
C VAL A 621 9.38 -45.01 15.46
N ILE A 622 10.39 -44.14 15.70
CA ILE A 622 11.35 -44.33 16.80
C ILE A 622 10.62 -44.42 18.15
N GLN A 623 9.69 -43.51 18.45
CA GLN A 623 8.92 -43.53 19.70
C GLN A 623 8.08 -44.81 19.85
N MET A 624 7.43 -45.28 18.78
CA MET A 624 6.61 -46.50 18.79
C MET A 624 7.46 -47.78 18.92
N LEU A 625 8.70 -47.77 18.42
CA LEU A 625 9.61 -48.91 18.43
C LEU A 625 10.53 -48.98 19.66
N THR A 626 10.61 -47.91 20.46
CA THR A 626 11.49 -47.85 21.63
C THR A 626 11.04 -48.86 22.70
N GLY A 627 11.94 -49.74 23.15
CA GLY A 627 11.65 -50.78 24.17
C GLY A 627 11.12 -52.11 23.62
N GLN A 628 11.05 -52.25 22.29
CA GLN A 628 10.65 -53.49 21.62
C GLN A 628 11.86 -54.36 21.23
N VAL A 629 11.66 -55.67 21.02
CA VAL A 629 12.74 -56.62 20.69
C VAL A 629 12.61 -57.13 19.25
N LEU A 630 13.73 -57.23 18.53
CA LEU A 630 13.76 -57.71 17.14
C LEU A 630 13.47 -59.21 17.00
N ARG A 631 12.47 -59.60 16.21
CA ARG A 631 12.09 -61.01 15.95
C ARG A 631 12.98 -61.70 14.89
N ALA A 632 13.48 -60.94 13.93
CA ALA A 632 14.31 -61.43 12.82
C ALA A 632 15.41 -60.42 12.51
N ASP A 633 16.52 -60.89 11.92
CA ASP A 633 17.63 -60.02 11.53
C ASP A 633 17.18 -58.96 10.52
N ALA A 634 17.64 -57.71 10.72
CA ALA A 634 17.44 -56.62 9.77
C ALA A 634 18.63 -56.54 8.82
N PHE A 635 18.35 -56.38 7.53
CA PHE A 635 19.36 -56.29 6.46
C PHE A 635 19.14 -55.02 5.65
N ASP A 636 20.21 -54.40 5.15
CA ASP A 636 20.20 -53.21 4.30
C ASP A 636 19.32 -53.34 3.03
N GLU A 637 19.01 -52.22 2.35
CA GLU A 637 18.01 -52.10 1.27
C GLU A 637 18.24 -53.11 0.12
N TYR A 638 19.49 -53.52 -0.08
CA TYR A 638 19.92 -54.50 -1.08
C TYR A 638 20.19 -55.91 -0.53
N GLY A 639 19.90 -56.16 0.76
CA GLY A 639 20.12 -57.45 1.44
C GLY A 639 21.59 -57.83 1.64
N ARG A 640 22.53 -56.89 1.47
CA ARG A 640 23.97 -57.16 1.45
C ARG A 640 24.63 -57.09 2.83
N GLU A 641 24.14 -56.21 3.71
CA GLU A 641 24.75 -55.95 5.01
C GLU A 641 23.71 -56.10 6.14
N ARG A 642 24.11 -56.72 7.26
CA ARG A 642 23.21 -57.01 8.39
C ARG A 642 23.24 -55.82 9.36
N LEU A 643 22.13 -55.08 9.42
CA LEU A 643 21.99 -53.87 10.24
C LEU A 643 21.77 -54.19 11.73
N LEU A 644 20.94 -55.19 12.03
CA LEU A 644 20.64 -55.59 13.41
C LEU A 644 20.54 -57.11 13.57
N ARG A 645 20.94 -57.61 14.75
CA ARG A 645 20.79 -59.02 15.14
C ARG A 645 19.42 -59.27 15.78
N LYS A 646 18.87 -60.45 15.53
CA LYS A 646 17.71 -60.99 16.23
C LYS A 646 17.93 -60.98 17.75
N GLY A 647 16.93 -60.52 18.49
CA GLY A 647 16.98 -60.40 19.96
C GLY A 647 17.60 -59.10 20.48
N THR A 648 18.00 -58.17 19.62
CA THR A 648 18.49 -56.85 20.04
C THR A 648 17.32 -55.99 20.51
N GLU A 649 17.48 -55.33 21.66
CA GLU A 649 16.53 -54.36 22.18
C GLU A 649 16.67 -53.04 21.42
N LEU A 650 15.55 -52.51 20.96
CA LEU A 650 15.50 -51.30 20.15
C LEU A 650 15.62 -50.06 21.04
N THR A 651 16.85 -49.57 21.21
CA THR A 651 17.13 -48.28 21.85
C THR A 651 17.04 -47.13 20.85
N PRO A 652 16.77 -45.89 21.31
CA PRO A 652 16.66 -44.72 20.42
C PRO A 652 17.92 -44.46 19.58
N GLU A 653 19.11 -44.73 20.15
CA GLU A 653 20.40 -44.56 19.47
C GLU A 653 20.59 -45.55 18.31
N VAL A 654 20.14 -46.79 18.49
CA VAL A 654 20.20 -47.84 17.47
C VAL A 654 19.21 -47.53 16.33
N LEU A 655 18.01 -47.07 16.68
CA LEU A 655 16.96 -46.73 15.72
C LEU A 655 17.28 -45.48 14.89
N GLN A 656 18.04 -44.51 15.43
CA GLN A 656 18.43 -43.31 14.68
C GLN A 656 19.30 -43.59 13.46
N ASN A 657 20.17 -44.61 13.54
CA ASN A 657 21.11 -44.97 12.48
C ASN A 657 20.48 -45.76 11.32
N ILE A 658 19.20 -46.15 11.44
CA ILE A 658 18.51 -46.96 10.44
C ILE A 658 17.73 -46.05 9.47
N PRO A 659 17.77 -46.30 8.15
CA PRO A 659 16.93 -45.60 7.18
C PRO A 659 15.43 -45.80 7.45
N TYR A 660 14.60 -44.80 7.15
CA TYR A 660 13.15 -44.87 7.41
C TYR A 660 12.47 -46.09 6.76
N GLN A 661 12.73 -46.35 5.47
CA GLN A 661 12.15 -47.47 4.71
C GLN A 661 12.49 -48.85 5.32
N GLN A 662 13.61 -48.93 6.03
CA GLN A 662 14.07 -50.11 6.74
C GLN A 662 13.35 -50.28 8.09
N MET A 663 13.15 -49.17 8.82
CA MET A 663 12.50 -49.17 10.14
C MET A 663 11.06 -49.69 10.08
N VAL A 664 10.31 -49.34 9.04
CA VAL A 664 8.91 -49.77 8.86
C VAL A 664 8.81 -51.27 8.54
N ARG A 665 9.87 -51.85 7.96
CA ARG A 665 9.95 -53.27 7.60
C ARG A 665 10.51 -54.17 8.70
N LEU A 666 10.86 -53.60 9.87
CA LEU A 666 11.35 -54.37 11.02
C LEU A 666 10.26 -55.30 11.55
N LYS A 667 10.60 -56.59 11.72
CA LYS A 667 9.71 -57.57 12.36
C LYS A 667 9.97 -57.59 13.86
N ILE A 668 8.97 -57.19 14.63
CA ILE A 668 9.07 -56.98 16.08
C ILE A 668 8.46 -58.17 16.81
N GLN A 669 8.97 -58.44 18.01
CA GLN A 669 8.39 -59.40 18.94
C GLN A 669 7.58 -58.61 19.99
N SER A 670 6.28 -58.41 19.72
CA SER A 670 5.35 -57.64 20.54
C SER A 670 4.17 -58.52 20.98
N ASP A 671 3.66 -58.31 22.19
CA ASP A 671 2.42 -58.93 22.71
C ASP A 671 1.15 -58.20 22.24
N ASP A 672 1.27 -56.99 21.67
CA ASP A 672 0.15 -56.16 21.20
C ASP A 672 -0.03 -56.27 19.67
N PRO A 673 -1.13 -56.88 19.16
CA PRO A 673 -1.39 -57.05 17.72
C PRO A 673 -1.65 -55.75 16.94
N ARG A 674 -1.88 -54.64 17.64
CA ARG A 674 -2.24 -53.35 17.03
C ARG A 674 -1.04 -52.63 16.42
N LEU A 675 0.14 -52.84 16.97
CA LEU A 675 1.36 -52.09 16.64
C LEU A 675 1.84 -52.30 15.19
N GLU A 676 1.75 -53.54 14.67
CA GLU A 676 2.04 -53.82 13.25
C GLU A 676 1.00 -53.18 12.31
N GLY A 677 -0.27 -53.12 12.73
CA GLY A 677 -1.34 -52.47 11.99
C GLY A 677 -1.16 -50.96 11.90
N ASP A 678 -0.83 -50.32 13.02
CA ASP A 678 -0.61 -48.88 13.11
C ASP A 678 0.61 -48.43 12.29
N LEU A 679 1.70 -49.21 12.31
CA LEU A 679 2.89 -48.93 11.48
C LEU A 679 2.59 -48.99 9.98
N ARG A 680 1.84 -49.99 9.52
CA ARG A 680 1.41 -50.10 8.11
C ARG A 680 0.47 -48.96 7.70
N LEU A 681 -0.47 -48.60 8.56
CA LEU A 681 -1.42 -47.53 8.29
C LEU A 681 -0.70 -46.17 8.20
N LEU A 682 0.35 -45.99 9.00
CA LEU A 682 1.19 -44.79 8.98
C LEU A 682 2.08 -44.73 7.72
N GLU A 683 2.60 -45.86 7.25
CA GLU A 683 3.31 -45.98 5.96
C GLU A 683 2.41 -45.64 4.76
N GLU A 684 1.26 -46.32 4.63
CA GLU A 684 0.31 -46.08 3.54
C GLU A 684 -0.15 -44.62 3.49
N ARG A 685 -0.35 -44.02 4.66
CA ARG A 685 -0.73 -42.60 4.77
C ARG A 685 0.38 -41.67 4.30
N THR A 686 1.62 -41.98 4.66
CA THR A 686 2.80 -41.18 4.26
C THR A 686 3.01 -41.26 2.75
N GLU A 687 2.95 -42.46 2.16
CA GLU A 687 3.10 -42.63 0.72
C GLU A 687 2.00 -41.91 -0.08
N ARG A 688 0.74 -42.00 0.35
CA ARG A 688 -0.36 -41.23 -0.26
C ARG A 688 -0.12 -39.72 -0.20
N GLN A 689 0.39 -39.21 0.92
CA GLN A 689 0.72 -37.78 1.03
C GLN A 689 1.85 -37.38 0.07
N VAL A 690 2.90 -38.19 -0.03
CA VAL A 690 4.00 -37.95 -0.98
C VAL A 690 3.49 -37.95 -2.42
N GLU A 691 2.58 -38.86 -2.78
CA GLU A 691 1.97 -38.91 -4.12
C GLU A 691 1.16 -37.65 -4.43
N VAL A 692 0.35 -37.17 -3.48
CA VAL A 692 -0.41 -35.91 -3.64
C VAL A 692 0.52 -34.72 -3.83
N ILE A 693 1.60 -34.62 -3.04
CA ILE A 693 2.58 -33.54 -3.17
C ILE A 693 3.25 -33.58 -4.56
N ARG A 694 3.59 -34.78 -5.07
CA ARG A 694 4.14 -34.95 -6.42
C ARG A 694 3.15 -34.58 -7.53
N GLN A 695 1.87 -34.94 -7.40
CA GLN A 695 0.85 -34.55 -8.39
C GLN A 695 0.67 -33.03 -8.43
N LEU A 696 0.54 -32.37 -7.27
CA LEU A 696 0.44 -30.91 -7.18
C LEU A 696 1.67 -30.21 -7.76
N PHE A 697 2.84 -30.83 -7.61
CA PHE A 697 4.08 -30.35 -8.20
C PHE A 697 4.05 -30.42 -9.74
N GLU A 698 3.63 -31.55 -10.30
CA GLU A 698 3.58 -31.75 -11.75
C GLU A 698 2.57 -30.80 -12.41
N GLU A 699 1.41 -30.56 -11.79
CA GLU A 699 0.46 -29.55 -12.26
C GLU A 699 1.04 -28.13 -12.29
N LYS A 700 1.89 -27.76 -11.33
CA LYS A 700 2.59 -26.47 -11.31
C LYS A 700 3.65 -26.40 -12.41
N LYS A 701 4.38 -27.49 -12.64
CA LYS A 701 5.38 -27.63 -13.71
C LYS A 701 4.76 -27.47 -15.09
N GLU A 702 3.59 -28.07 -15.34
CA GLU A 702 2.85 -27.90 -16.59
C GLU A 702 2.39 -26.46 -16.81
N LYS A 703 1.96 -25.75 -15.75
CA LYS A 703 1.55 -24.34 -15.86
C LYS A 703 2.70 -23.42 -16.27
N ILE A 704 3.92 -23.64 -15.78
CA ILE A 704 5.11 -22.86 -16.19
C ILE A 704 5.45 -23.13 -17.66
N ARG A 705 5.34 -24.40 -18.09
CA ARG A 705 5.60 -24.78 -19.49
C ARG A 705 4.56 -24.24 -20.46
N ARG A 706 3.32 -24.05 -20.01
CA ARG A 706 2.22 -23.47 -20.78
C ARG A 706 2.49 -21.98 -20.99
N GLY A 707 3.16 -21.65 -22.10
CA GLY A 707 3.56 -20.29 -22.46
C GLY A 707 2.41 -19.27 -22.48
N ASP A 708 2.78 -18.00 -22.58
CA ASP A 708 1.90 -16.87 -22.24
C ASP A 708 0.88 -16.49 -23.33
N GLU A 709 -0.25 -15.95 -22.88
CA GLU A 709 -1.26 -15.32 -23.75
C GLU A 709 -0.94 -13.83 -23.92
N LEU A 710 -0.37 -13.47 -25.07
CA LEU A 710 -0.05 -12.08 -25.42
C LEU A 710 -1.16 -11.41 -26.25
N PRO A 711 -1.26 -10.07 -26.24
CA PRO A 711 -2.21 -9.34 -27.08
C PRO A 711 -2.06 -9.68 -28.57
N PRO A 712 -3.13 -9.56 -29.38
CA PRO A 712 -3.08 -9.86 -30.80
C PRO A 712 -2.02 -8.99 -31.52
N GLY A 713 -1.27 -9.59 -32.44
CA GLY A 713 -0.13 -8.94 -33.10
C GLY A 713 1.18 -8.86 -32.30
N VAL A 714 1.19 -9.06 -30.97
CA VAL A 714 2.43 -9.09 -30.17
C VAL A 714 3.07 -10.47 -30.21
N ILE A 715 4.31 -10.54 -30.69
CA ILE A 715 5.10 -11.77 -30.83
C ILE A 715 5.80 -12.06 -29.51
N LYS A 716 6.50 -11.05 -28.98
CA LYS A 716 7.36 -11.12 -27.80
C LYS A 716 7.24 -9.83 -27.00
N LEU A 717 7.24 -9.93 -25.68
CA LEU A 717 7.22 -8.80 -24.75
C LEU A 717 8.39 -8.96 -23.78
N VAL A 718 9.26 -7.96 -23.71
CA VAL A 718 10.40 -7.94 -22.78
C VAL A 718 10.19 -6.84 -21.77
N LYS A 719 10.31 -7.18 -20.49
CA LYS A 719 10.26 -6.25 -19.37
C LYS A 719 11.60 -6.22 -18.66
N VAL A 720 12.16 -5.03 -18.50
CA VAL A 720 13.43 -4.78 -17.82
C VAL A 720 13.17 -3.99 -16.55
N TYR A 721 13.73 -4.47 -15.44
CA TYR A 721 13.61 -3.83 -14.13
C TYR A 721 14.93 -3.17 -13.75
N VAL A 722 14.90 -1.85 -13.60
CA VAL A 722 16.07 -1.04 -13.20
C VAL A 722 15.89 -0.61 -11.76
N ALA A 723 16.81 -1.03 -10.88
CA ALA A 723 16.83 -0.57 -9.50
C ALA A 723 17.80 0.60 -9.33
N MET A 724 17.29 1.68 -8.76
CA MET A 724 18.02 2.90 -8.48
C MET A 724 18.04 3.16 -6.97
N LYS A 725 19.20 3.58 -6.47
CA LYS A 725 19.37 4.02 -5.09
C LYS A 725 19.20 5.52 -5.04
N ARG A 726 18.17 6.00 -4.36
CA ARG A 726 17.90 7.42 -4.21
C ARG A 726 18.30 7.87 -2.82
N LYS A 727 19.43 8.57 -2.76
CA LYS A 727 19.94 9.18 -1.53
C LYS A 727 19.10 10.40 -1.16
N LEU A 728 19.37 10.97 0.00
CA LEU A 728 18.76 12.22 0.44
C LEU A 728 19.42 13.39 -0.31
N SER A 729 18.62 14.27 -0.89
CA SER A 729 19.10 15.43 -1.65
C SER A 729 18.37 16.72 -1.27
N VAL A 730 18.96 17.87 -1.62
CA VAL A 730 18.33 19.18 -1.43
C VAL A 730 17.08 19.26 -2.32
N GLY A 731 15.97 19.68 -1.74
CA GLY A 731 14.66 19.70 -2.40
C GLY A 731 13.78 18.48 -2.09
N ASP A 732 14.32 17.41 -1.49
CA ASP A 732 13.51 16.30 -1.00
C ASP A 732 12.60 16.75 0.16
N LYS A 733 11.42 16.12 0.25
CA LYS A 733 10.44 16.41 1.28
C LYS A 733 10.52 15.41 2.42
N MET A 734 10.67 15.92 3.65
CA MET A 734 10.60 15.15 4.88
C MET A 734 9.40 15.59 5.73
N ALA A 735 8.95 14.71 6.62
CA ALA A 735 7.90 15.04 7.57
C ALA A 735 8.02 14.21 8.85
N GLY A 736 7.51 14.76 9.96
CA GLY A 736 7.22 13.97 11.17
C GLY A 736 5.78 13.46 11.17
N ARG A 737 5.40 12.75 12.24
CA ARG A 737 4.05 12.21 12.42
C ARG A 737 3.01 13.26 12.84
N HIS A 738 3.46 14.41 13.31
CA HIS A 738 2.65 15.51 13.87
C HIS A 738 2.26 16.57 12.82
N GLY A 739 2.23 16.21 11.53
CA GLY A 739 1.89 17.12 10.43
C GLY A 739 2.92 18.23 10.17
N ASN A 740 4.12 18.14 10.76
CA ASN A 740 5.27 18.97 10.46
C ASN A 740 5.92 18.47 9.16
N LYS A 741 5.80 19.25 8.09
CA LYS A 741 6.43 18.97 6.79
C LYS A 741 7.54 19.97 6.55
N GLY A 742 8.55 19.55 5.81
CA GLY A 742 9.57 20.46 5.35
C GLY A 742 10.35 19.97 4.15
N VAL A 743 11.00 20.91 3.49
CA VAL A 743 11.86 20.64 2.32
C VAL A 743 13.30 20.83 2.77
N ILE A 744 14.17 19.91 2.39
CA ILE A 744 15.59 20.02 2.71
C ILE A 744 16.16 21.20 1.94
N ALA A 745 16.56 22.25 2.65
CA ALA A 745 17.16 23.44 2.03
C ALA A 745 18.67 23.31 1.88
N ARG A 746 19.33 22.70 2.85
CA ARG A 746 20.78 22.50 2.82
C ARG A 746 21.20 21.26 3.61
N ILE A 747 22.25 20.63 3.12
CA ILE A 747 22.97 19.57 3.81
C ILE A 747 24.29 20.20 4.30
N LEU A 748 24.50 20.26 5.62
CA LEU A 748 25.70 20.86 6.22
C LEU A 748 26.73 19.79 6.60
N PRO A 749 28.03 20.10 6.50
CA PRO A 749 29.09 19.29 7.10
C PRO A 749 28.84 19.07 8.60
N GLU A 750 29.34 17.95 9.12
CA GLU A 750 29.11 17.55 10.52
C GLU A 750 29.74 18.53 11.51
N GLU A 751 30.89 19.11 11.14
CA GLU A 751 31.62 20.11 11.90
C GLU A 751 30.90 21.45 12.00
N ASP A 752 30.04 21.78 11.03
CA ASP A 752 29.28 23.03 11.03
C ASP A 752 27.97 22.91 11.82
N MET A 753 27.54 21.69 12.13
CA MET A 753 26.29 21.46 12.86
C MET A 753 26.44 21.87 14.33
N PRO A 754 25.37 22.41 14.95
CA PRO A 754 25.38 22.59 16.39
C PRO A 754 25.52 21.25 17.10
N TYR A 755 26.31 21.23 18.18
CA TYR A 755 26.64 20.00 18.90
C TYR A 755 26.34 20.11 20.39
N LEU A 756 26.08 18.94 20.98
CA LEU A 756 25.81 18.75 22.40
C LEU A 756 27.10 18.91 23.23
N PRO A 757 27.02 19.11 24.56
CA PRO A 757 28.19 19.24 25.42
C PRO A 757 29.16 18.04 25.41
N ASP A 758 28.68 16.87 24.99
CA ASP A 758 29.45 15.63 24.82
C ASP A 758 30.22 15.58 23.47
N GLY A 759 30.04 16.57 22.60
CA GLY A 759 30.61 16.62 21.25
C GLY A 759 29.73 16.01 20.16
N THR A 760 28.56 15.46 20.49
CA THR A 760 27.67 14.83 19.50
C THR A 760 26.97 15.90 18.65
N PRO A 761 27.17 15.92 17.31
CA PRO A 761 26.49 16.88 16.44
C PRO A 761 25.01 16.50 16.28
N VAL A 762 24.15 17.52 16.21
CA VAL A 762 22.74 17.36 15.91
C VAL A 762 22.57 16.90 14.45
N GLU A 763 21.56 16.07 14.19
CA GLU A 763 21.32 15.50 12.86
C GLU A 763 20.38 16.36 12.01
N ILE A 764 19.35 16.94 12.62
CA ILE A 764 18.41 17.87 11.96
C ILE A 764 18.18 19.12 12.81
N VAL A 765 18.17 20.29 12.18
CA VAL A 765 17.73 21.54 12.84
C VAL A 765 16.37 21.97 12.30
N LEU A 766 15.40 22.11 13.22
CA LEU A 766 14.02 22.49 12.92
C LEU A 766 13.73 23.89 13.44
N ASN A 767 12.83 24.61 12.75
CA ASN A 767 12.43 25.95 13.16
C ASN A 767 11.42 25.88 14.31
N PRO A 768 11.71 26.50 15.48
CA PRO A 768 10.79 26.49 16.62
C PRO A 768 9.50 27.28 16.36
N LEU A 769 9.53 28.28 15.47
CA LEU A 769 8.36 29.13 15.18
C LEU A 769 7.20 28.37 14.51
N GLY A 770 7.52 27.23 13.87
CA GLY A 770 6.51 26.38 13.24
C GLY A 770 5.61 25.66 14.23
N VAL A 771 6.01 25.50 15.50
CA VAL A 771 5.26 24.73 16.50
C VAL A 771 4.07 25.53 17.08
N PRO A 772 4.24 26.76 17.59
CA PRO A 772 3.13 27.50 18.19
C PRO A 772 2.06 27.89 17.17
N SER A 773 2.48 28.31 15.96
CA SER A 773 1.57 28.70 14.88
C SER A 773 0.65 27.57 14.42
N ARG A 774 1.15 26.32 14.49
CA ARG A 774 0.44 25.13 14.02
C ARG A 774 -0.21 24.31 15.13
N MET A 775 0.06 24.65 16.39
CA MET A 775 -0.48 23.99 17.57
C MET A 775 -0.28 22.46 17.54
N ASN A 776 0.91 22.00 17.13
CA ASN A 776 1.29 20.59 17.16
C ASN A 776 2.39 20.35 18.20
N VAL A 777 2.00 20.49 19.47
CA VAL A 777 2.90 20.39 20.62
C VAL A 777 3.35 18.94 20.85
N GLY A 778 2.60 17.96 20.34
CA GLY A 778 2.94 16.53 20.43
C GLY A 778 4.37 16.22 19.95
N GLN A 779 4.87 16.94 18.94
CA GLN A 779 6.23 16.75 18.43
C GLN A 779 7.33 17.09 19.46
N ILE A 780 7.08 18.04 20.36
CA ILE A 780 8.02 18.41 21.43
C ILE A 780 8.00 17.32 22.50
N LEU A 781 6.83 16.82 22.87
CA LEU A 781 6.68 15.72 23.82
C LEU A 781 7.34 14.44 23.30
N GLU A 782 7.17 14.14 22.01
CA GLU A 782 7.87 13.05 21.32
C GLU A 782 9.39 13.24 21.42
N THR A 783 9.88 14.45 21.14
CA THR A 783 11.31 14.78 21.18
C THR A 783 11.91 14.53 22.57
N HIS A 784 11.23 14.97 23.63
CA HIS A 784 11.67 14.79 25.02
C HIS A 784 11.66 13.32 25.44
N LEU A 785 10.56 12.60 25.20
CA LEU A 785 10.44 11.20 25.58
C LEU A 785 11.41 10.32 24.74
N GLY A 786 11.58 10.63 23.46
CA GLY A 786 12.54 9.98 22.58
C GLY A 786 13.99 10.17 23.05
N TRP A 787 14.31 11.32 23.66
CA TRP A 787 15.64 11.53 24.25
C TRP A 787 15.89 10.64 25.47
N ALA A 788 14.92 10.54 26.37
CA ALA A 788 14.98 9.60 27.49
C ALA A 788 15.07 8.14 27.01
N ALA A 789 14.30 7.79 25.96
CA ALA A 789 14.29 6.46 25.35
C ALA A 789 15.67 6.05 24.82
N HIS A 790 16.32 6.96 24.08
CA HIS A 790 17.65 6.71 23.53
C HIS A 790 18.71 6.56 24.63
N ALA A 791 18.70 7.44 25.64
CA ALA A 791 19.66 7.40 26.73
C ALA A 791 19.53 6.14 27.60
N LEU A 792 18.32 5.63 27.81
CA LEU A 792 18.04 4.41 28.58
C LEU A 792 18.08 3.12 27.75
N GLY A 793 18.08 3.21 26.41
CA GLY A 793 17.97 2.06 25.52
C GLY A 793 16.60 1.38 25.56
N LEU A 794 15.54 2.15 25.83
CA LEU A 794 14.16 1.66 25.96
C LEU A 794 13.28 2.12 24.78
N TYR A 795 12.17 1.41 24.58
CA TYR A 795 11.10 1.79 23.66
C TYR A 795 9.83 2.07 24.48
N PHE A 796 9.17 3.19 24.21
CA PHE A 796 7.95 3.60 24.88
C PHE A 796 6.74 3.44 23.96
N ALA A 797 5.61 3.01 24.53
CA ALA A 797 4.31 3.08 23.90
C ALA A 797 3.46 4.15 24.59
N THR A 798 3.03 5.14 23.83
CA THR A 798 2.10 6.21 24.24
C THR A 798 0.82 6.07 23.42
N PRO A 799 -0.15 5.27 23.88
CA PRO A 799 -1.46 5.14 23.23
C PRO A 799 -2.16 6.49 23.02
N VAL A 800 -2.94 6.58 21.94
CA VAL A 800 -3.74 7.78 21.62
C VAL A 800 -4.82 8.03 22.69
N PHE A 801 -4.87 9.25 23.24
CA PHE A 801 -5.76 9.68 24.33
C PHE A 801 -5.56 8.93 25.68
N ASP A 802 -4.51 8.12 25.79
CA ASP A 802 -4.10 7.38 27.00
C ASP A 802 -2.56 7.31 27.04
N GLY A 803 -1.94 8.47 26.79
CA GLY A 803 -0.51 8.64 26.62
C GLY A 803 0.23 9.01 27.91
N ALA A 804 1.57 8.99 27.85
CA ALA A 804 2.43 9.46 28.93
C ALA A 804 2.15 10.93 29.27
N THR A 805 1.99 11.22 30.56
CA THR A 805 1.79 12.59 31.05
C THR A 805 3.10 13.37 31.10
N GLU A 806 3.03 14.70 31.09
CA GLU A 806 4.23 15.56 31.21
C GLU A 806 5.06 15.25 32.47
N GLY A 807 4.39 14.94 33.58
CA GLY A 807 5.05 14.56 34.84
C GLY A 807 5.88 13.28 34.70
N GLU A 808 5.34 12.27 34.02
CA GLU A 808 6.04 11.02 33.74
C GLU A 808 7.24 11.23 32.81
N ILE A 809 7.08 12.02 31.75
CA ILE A 809 8.18 12.36 30.82
C ILE A 809 9.33 13.02 31.59
N LYS A 810 9.03 13.98 32.47
CA LYS A 810 10.05 14.64 33.31
C LYS A 810 10.76 13.66 34.25
N ASN A 811 10.04 12.70 34.82
CA ASN A 811 10.62 11.66 35.67
C ASN A 811 11.54 10.72 34.86
N TRP A 812 11.15 10.35 33.64
CA TRP A 812 11.99 9.54 32.75
C TRP A 812 13.25 10.28 32.30
N LEU A 813 13.16 11.58 32.00
CA LEU A 813 14.33 12.42 31.72
C LEU A 813 15.29 12.47 32.92
N GLU A 814 14.77 12.62 34.14
CA GLU A 814 15.59 12.61 35.35
C GLU A 814 16.27 11.26 35.58
N GLN A 815 15.56 10.15 35.37
CA GLN A 815 16.15 8.80 35.45
C GLN A 815 17.23 8.56 34.40
N ALA A 816 17.11 9.17 33.21
CA ALA A 816 18.11 9.14 32.16
C ALA A 816 19.33 10.04 32.42
N GLY A 817 19.34 10.82 33.52
CA GLY A 817 20.38 11.81 33.80
C GLY A 817 20.31 13.05 32.91
N LEU A 818 19.15 13.31 32.29
CA LEU A 818 18.90 14.43 31.39
C LEU A 818 18.15 15.58 32.09
N PRO A 819 18.21 16.82 31.59
CA PRO A 819 17.48 17.95 32.16
C PRO A 819 15.96 17.76 32.08
N LYS A 820 15.24 17.98 33.19
CA LYS A 820 13.76 17.93 33.25
C LYS A 820 13.07 18.88 32.27
N SER A 821 13.75 19.96 31.86
CA SER A 821 13.23 20.91 30.88
C SER A 821 13.22 20.37 29.45
N GLY A 822 13.93 19.26 29.18
CA GLY A 822 14.20 18.79 27.81
C GLY A 822 15.08 19.73 26.99
N LYS A 823 15.73 20.70 27.67
CA LYS A 823 16.62 21.68 27.05
C LYS A 823 18.05 21.49 27.52
N THR A 824 18.98 21.76 26.64
CA THR A 824 20.42 21.75 26.96
C THR A 824 21.14 22.85 26.21
N ARG A 825 22.35 23.17 26.69
CA ARG A 825 23.19 24.15 26.04
C ARG A 825 23.90 23.51 24.85
N LEU A 826 23.65 24.05 23.66
CA LEU A 826 24.34 23.67 22.43
C LEU A 826 25.53 24.60 22.18
N TYR A 827 26.45 24.12 21.35
CA TYR A 827 27.60 24.88 20.86
C TYR A 827 27.52 25.02 19.34
N ASP A 828 27.87 26.19 18.82
CA ASP A 828 27.94 26.44 17.38
C ASP A 828 29.14 25.68 16.78
N GLY A 829 28.89 24.78 15.83
CA GLY A 829 29.94 24.03 15.14
C GLY A 829 30.96 24.93 14.42
N MET A 830 30.51 26.07 13.89
CA MET A 830 31.36 26.95 13.08
C MET A 830 32.25 27.88 13.90
N THR A 831 31.81 28.27 15.11
CA THR A 831 32.54 29.22 15.96
C THR A 831 33.10 28.58 17.23
N GLY A 832 32.58 27.42 17.64
CA GLY A 832 32.88 26.76 18.91
C GLY A 832 32.28 27.43 20.14
N LEU A 833 31.55 28.54 19.97
CA LEU A 833 30.95 29.27 21.08
C LEU A 833 29.62 28.63 21.50
N PRO A 834 29.33 28.59 22.81
CA PRO A 834 28.03 28.14 23.28
C PRO A 834 26.92 29.13 22.90
N PHE A 835 25.73 28.63 22.58
CA PHE A 835 24.56 29.48 22.41
C PHE A 835 24.14 30.15 23.72
N GLU A 836 23.54 31.34 23.60
CA GLU A 836 23.11 32.16 24.75
C GLU A 836 21.97 31.53 25.54
N GLN A 837 21.05 30.84 24.85
CA GLN A 837 19.89 30.18 25.44
C GLN A 837 19.97 28.67 25.27
N GLU A 838 19.41 27.94 26.23
CA GLU A 838 19.23 26.50 26.12
C GLU A 838 18.20 26.16 25.04
N VAL A 839 18.53 25.15 24.24
CA VAL A 839 17.74 24.72 23.09
C VAL A 839 17.07 23.40 23.43
N THR A 840 15.83 23.22 22.96
CA THR A 840 15.15 21.93 23.03
C THR A 840 15.81 20.95 22.07
N VAL A 841 16.30 19.84 22.62
CA VAL A 841 17.01 18.79 21.88
C VAL A 841 16.38 17.44 22.24
N GLY A 842 16.41 16.49 21.31
CA GLY A 842 16.02 15.12 21.58
C GLY A 842 15.79 14.32 20.31
N TYR A 843 15.20 13.13 20.45
CA TYR A 843 14.96 12.25 19.30
C TYR A 843 13.50 12.34 18.85
N ILE A 844 13.29 12.67 17.58
CA ILE A 844 11.97 12.65 16.94
C ILE A 844 11.96 11.63 15.79
N TYR A 845 10.81 11.04 15.51
CA TYR A 845 10.67 10.09 14.40
C TYR A 845 10.35 10.81 13.09
N MET A 846 11.31 10.81 12.16
CA MET A 846 11.21 11.50 10.87
C MET A 846 11.08 10.52 9.69
N LEU A 847 10.30 10.93 8.71
CA LEU A 847 9.92 10.19 7.52
C LEU A 847 10.46 10.89 6.26
N LYS A 848 10.91 10.12 5.26
CA LYS A 848 11.13 10.60 3.89
C LYS A 848 9.87 10.34 3.08
N LEU A 849 9.31 11.36 2.45
CA LEU A 849 8.10 11.22 1.63
C LEU A 849 8.45 10.84 0.18
N SER A 850 7.49 10.29 -0.56
CA SER A 850 7.61 9.94 -1.98
C SER A 850 7.77 11.15 -2.92
N HIS A 851 7.71 12.37 -2.39
CA HIS A 851 7.90 13.60 -3.13
C HIS A 851 9.39 13.93 -3.26
N LEU A 852 10.05 13.21 -4.16
CA LEU A 852 11.48 13.37 -4.45
C LEU A 852 11.71 14.49 -5.47
N VAL A 853 12.83 15.19 -5.32
CA VAL A 853 13.17 16.31 -6.22
C VAL A 853 13.46 15.83 -7.64
N ASP A 854 14.15 14.70 -7.79
CA ASP A 854 14.54 14.13 -9.09
C ASP A 854 13.32 13.80 -9.98
N ASP A 855 12.19 13.42 -9.36
CA ASP A 855 10.94 13.16 -10.07
C ASP A 855 10.28 14.45 -10.54
N LYS A 856 10.50 15.56 -9.83
CA LYS A 856 9.84 16.85 -10.06
C LYS A 856 10.61 17.77 -10.99
N ILE A 857 11.93 17.65 -11.04
CA ILE A 857 12.74 18.43 -11.98
C ILE A 857 12.33 18.05 -13.40
N HIS A 858 11.94 19.05 -14.17
CA HIS A 858 11.59 18.93 -15.58
C HIS A 858 11.97 20.21 -16.32
N ALA A 859 12.71 20.05 -17.40
CA ALA A 859 13.12 21.14 -18.27
C ALA A 859 12.92 20.72 -19.72
N ARG A 860 12.47 21.68 -20.53
CA ARG A 860 12.26 21.50 -21.96
C ARG A 860 12.82 22.71 -22.70
N SER A 861 13.66 22.44 -23.69
CA SER A 861 13.99 23.41 -24.74
C SER A 861 13.05 23.21 -25.93
N ILE A 862 13.18 22.07 -26.61
CA ILE A 862 12.36 21.62 -27.74
C ILE A 862 11.88 20.20 -27.45
N GLY A 863 10.73 19.84 -28.00
CA GLY A 863 10.17 18.51 -27.80
C GLY A 863 9.07 18.20 -28.80
N PRO A 864 8.34 17.11 -28.60
CA PRO A 864 7.21 16.76 -29.46
C PRO A 864 6.06 17.78 -29.30
N TYR A 865 5.27 17.86 -30.36
CA TYR A 865 4.12 18.74 -30.49
C TYR A 865 2.86 17.92 -30.79
N SER A 866 1.72 18.45 -30.38
CA SER A 866 0.40 17.91 -30.71
C SER A 866 0.17 17.95 -32.22
N LEU A 867 -0.35 16.87 -32.79
CA LEU A 867 -0.68 16.81 -34.22
C LEU A 867 -1.80 17.79 -34.59
N ILE A 868 -2.74 18.01 -33.68
CA ILE A 868 -3.94 18.83 -33.94
C ILE A 868 -3.64 20.30 -33.69
N THR A 869 -3.22 20.65 -32.48
CA THR A 869 -3.07 22.04 -32.05
C THR A 869 -1.68 22.62 -32.33
N GLN A 870 -0.72 21.80 -32.77
CA GLN A 870 0.70 22.17 -32.94
C GLN A 870 1.39 22.73 -31.69
N GLN A 871 0.75 22.65 -30.53
CA GLN A 871 1.30 23.07 -29.24
C GLN A 871 2.25 22.01 -28.67
N PRO A 872 3.22 22.41 -27.83
CA PRO A 872 3.99 21.50 -26.99
C PRO A 872 3.09 20.47 -26.30
N LEU A 873 3.46 19.18 -26.36
CA LEU A 873 2.77 18.17 -25.56
C LEU A 873 2.84 18.50 -24.06
N GLY A 874 1.93 17.93 -23.26
CA GLY A 874 1.89 18.13 -21.82
C GLY A 874 2.58 17.01 -21.05
N GLY A 875 3.24 17.36 -19.94
CA GLY A 875 3.76 16.41 -18.96
C GLY A 875 5.16 15.86 -19.23
N LYS A 876 5.87 15.49 -18.15
CA LYS A 876 7.28 15.04 -18.16
C LYS A 876 7.51 13.81 -19.04
N ALA A 877 6.60 12.84 -19.01
CA ALA A 877 6.72 11.58 -19.76
C ALA A 877 6.78 11.78 -21.28
N GLN A 878 6.17 12.84 -21.80
CA GLN A 878 6.19 13.19 -23.23
C GLN A 878 7.19 14.30 -23.54
N PHE A 879 8.08 14.63 -22.60
CA PHE A 879 8.96 15.79 -22.69
C PHE A 879 8.19 17.09 -22.99
N GLY A 880 7.08 17.27 -22.26
CA GLY A 880 6.10 18.32 -22.48
C GLY A 880 6.51 19.72 -22.00
N GLY A 881 5.81 20.76 -22.46
CA GLY A 881 6.02 22.14 -22.00
C GLY A 881 5.26 22.46 -20.71
N GLN A 882 5.65 23.52 -20.01
CA GLN A 882 4.83 24.10 -18.94
C GLN A 882 3.61 24.79 -19.55
N ARG A 883 2.47 24.70 -18.86
CA ARG A 883 1.26 25.43 -19.24
C ARG A 883 1.40 26.89 -18.79
N PHE A 884 1.32 27.81 -19.74
CA PHE A 884 1.18 29.23 -19.49
C PHE A 884 -0.31 29.58 -19.62
N GLY A 885 -0.97 29.87 -18.50
CA GLY A 885 -2.41 30.06 -18.43
C GLY A 885 -2.82 31.53 -18.47
N GLU A 886 -4.13 31.75 -18.32
CA GLU A 886 -4.74 33.08 -18.35
C GLU A 886 -4.22 33.99 -17.23
N MET A 887 -4.03 33.46 -16.03
CA MET A 887 -3.53 34.25 -14.90
C MET A 887 -2.08 34.71 -15.12
N GLU A 888 -1.23 33.88 -15.73
CA GLU A 888 0.14 34.27 -16.06
C GLU A 888 0.19 35.29 -17.22
N VAL A 889 -0.75 35.21 -18.16
CA VAL A 889 -0.94 36.23 -19.20
C VAL A 889 -1.26 37.59 -18.57
N TRP A 890 -2.26 37.66 -17.68
CA TRP A 890 -2.62 38.89 -16.98
C TRP A 890 -1.45 39.49 -16.19
N ALA A 891 -0.61 38.64 -15.60
CA ALA A 891 0.59 39.11 -14.92
C ALA A 891 1.54 39.84 -15.88
N LEU A 892 1.80 39.31 -17.07
CA LEU A 892 2.65 39.96 -18.07
C LEU A 892 2.02 41.22 -18.68
N GLU A 893 0.69 41.21 -18.87
CA GLU A 893 -0.06 42.39 -19.33
C GLU A 893 0.04 43.53 -18.31
N ALA A 894 -0.07 43.23 -17.02
CA ALA A 894 0.09 44.22 -15.94
C ALA A 894 1.48 44.87 -15.92
N TYR A 895 2.53 44.13 -16.29
CA TYR A 895 3.88 44.69 -16.46
C TYR A 895 4.09 45.43 -17.79
N GLY A 896 3.14 45.37 -18.73
CA GLY A 896 3.30 45.90 -20.08
C GLY A 896 4.31 45.13 -20.94
N SER A 897 4.60 43.87 -20.60
CA SER A 897 5.62 43.04 -21.26
C SER A 897 5.12 42.39 -22.55
N ALA A 898 4.66 43.22 -23.50
CA ALA A 898 3.97 42.78 -24.71
C ALA A 898 4.80 41.84 -25.60
N HIS A 899 6.11 42.05 -25.72
CA HIS A 899 6.97 41.24 -26.60
C HIS A 899 7.22 39.84 -26.02
N ILE A 900 7.42 39.75 -24.70
CA ILE A 900 7.57 38.46 -24.01
C ILE A 900 6.27 37.66 -24.12
N LEU A 901 5.14 38.33 -23.90
CA LEU A 901 3.83 37.70 -24.06
C LEU A 901 3.60 37.20 -25.50
N GLN A 902 3.93 38.04 -26.50
CA GLN A 902 3.81 37.67 -27.90
C GLN A 902 4.69 36.47 -28.27
N GLU A 903 5.94 36.42 -27.78
CA GLU A 903 6.84 35.28 -27.99
C GLU A 903 6.28 33.99 -27.38
N LEU A 904 5.77 34.05 -26.14
CA LEU A 904 5.21 32.90 -25.42
C LEU A 904 3.96 32.34 -26.10
N LEU A 905 3.08 33.21 -26.61
CA LEU A 905 1.85 32.80 -27.27
C LEU A 905 2.04 32.36 -28.73
N THR A 906 3.18 32.67 -29.35
CA THR A 906 3.45 32.35 -30.77
C THR A 906 4.64 31.40 -30.93
N ALA A 907 5.86 31.94 -31.00
CA ALA A 907 7.10 31.23 -31.33
C ALA A 907 7.42 30.06 -30.39
N LYS A 908 7.12 30.21 -29.10
CA LYS A 908 7.35 29.17 -28.08
C LYS A 908 6.22 28.15 -27.98
N SER A 909 5.11 28.39 -28.68
CA SER A 909 3.90 27.57 -28.63
C SER A 909 3.61 26.93 -30.01
N ASP A 910 2.72 27.52 -30.80
CA ASP A 910 2.04 26.88 -31.93
C ASP A 910 2.28 27.59 -33.28
N ASP A 911 3.15 28.60 -33.35
CA ASP A 911 3.63 29.11 -34.64
C ASP A 911 4.68 28.15 -35.21
N VAL A 912 4.24 27.28 -36.12
CA VAL A 912 5.08 26.24 -36.75
C VAL A 912 6.27 26.83 -37.51
N THR A 913 6.08 27.95 -38.18
CA THR A 913 7.14 28.59 -38.97
C THR A 913 8.03 29.46 -38.10
N GLY A 914 7.44 30.21 -37.18
CA GLY A 914 8.14 31.07 -36.24
C GLY A 914 9.07 30.29 -35.32
N ARG A 915 8.64 29.12 -34.82
CA ARG A 915 9.48 28.29 -33.93
C ARG A 915 10.73 27.72 -34.62
N ALA A 916 10.65 27.41 -35.92
CA ALA A 916 11.80 26.92 -36.68
C ALA A 916 12.80 28.07 -36.93
N LYS A 917 12.28 29.23 -37.33
CA LYS A 917 13.08 30.44 -37.57
C LYS A 917 13.74 30.95 -36.30
N ILE A 918 13.01 31.02 -35.18
CA ILE A 918 13.58 31.52 -33.92
C ILE A 918 14.70 30.60 -33.44
N TYR A 919 14.56 29.27 -33.61
CA TYR A 919 15.63 28.33 -33.28
C TYR A 919 16.86 28.56 -34.17
N GLU A 920 16.66 28.72 -35.48
CA GLU A 920 17.75 29.01 -36.42
C GLU A 920 18.45 30.33 -36.09
N SER A 921 17.69 31.40 -35.78
CA SER A 921 18.22 32.70 -35.35
C SER A 921 19.04 32.57 -34.07
N ILE A 922 18.52 31.88 -33.06
CA ILE A 922 19.24 31.65 -31.78
C ILE A 922 20.56 30.92 -32.03
N VAL A 923 20.57 29.87 -32.87
CA VAL A 923 21.80 29.13 -33.22
C VAL A 923 22.80 30.02 -33.98
N LYS A 924 22.32 30.95 -34.80
CA LYS A 924 23.13 31.94 -35.51
C LYS A 924 23.57 33.13 -34.65
N GLY A 925 23.07 33.24 -33.42
CA GLY A 925 23.31 34.38 -32.53
C GLY A 925 22.55 35.65 -32.88
N ASP A 926 21.50 35.55 -33.70
CA ASP A 926 20.58 36.65 -34.00
C ASP A 926 19.34 36.58 -33.10
N ALA A 927 18.91 37.73 -32.58
CA ALA A 927 17.72 37.86 -31.74
C ALA A 927 16.49 38.34 -32.53
N SER A 928 16.63 38.56 -33.85
CA SER A 928 15.52 39.02 -34.69
C SER A 928 14.47 37.91 -34.87
N PHE A 929 13.22 38.25 -34.54
CA PHE A 929 12.07 37.36 -34.68
C PHE A 929 10.86 38.13 -35.19
N THR A 930 10.15 37.54 -36.15
CA THR A 930 8.88 38.03 -36.65
C THR A 930 7.79 37.01 -36.34
N PRO A 931 6.83 37.33 -35.45
CA PRO A 931 5.74 36.42 -35.11
C PRO A 931 4.80 36.20 -36.29
N GLY A 932 4.47 34.94 -36.52
CA GLY A 932 3.39 34.52 -37.42
C GLY A 932 2.04 34.45 -36.69
N LEU A 933 1.06 33.85 -37.37
CA LEU A 933 -0.24 33.54 -36.79
C LEU A 933 -0.18 32.20 -36.03
N PRO A 934 -0.68 32.14 -34.79
CA PRO A 934 -0.85 30.90 -34.04
C PRO A 934 -1.69 29.87 -34.81
N GLU A 935 -1.25 28.61 -34.81
CA GLU A 935 -2.02 27.54 -35.47
C GLU A 935 -3.35 27.28 -34.76
N SER A 936 -3.44 27.46 -33.43
CA SER A 936 -4.71 27.37 -32.71
C SER A 936 -5.77 28.35 -33.23
N PHE A 937 -5.35 29.54 -33.66
CA PHE A 937 -6.24 30.52 -34.26
C PHE A 937 -6.67 30.10 -35.67
N ASN A 938 -5.77 29.51 -36.46
CA ASN A 938 -6.12 28.94 -37.76
C ASN A 938 -7.14 27.79 -37.62
N VAL A 939 -6.93 26.90 -36.64
CA VAL A 939 -7.87 25.82 -36.32
C VAL A 939 -9.23 26.38 -35.96
N LEU A 940 -9.30 27.42 -35.11
CA LEU A 940 -10.56 28.09 -34.78
C LEU A 940 -11.28 28.65 -36.02
N ILE A 941 -10.56 29.33 -36.92
CA ILE A 941 -11.14 29.83 -38.17
C ILE A 941 -11.73 28.68 -38.98
N ARG A 942 -11.00 27.57 -39.12
CA ARG A 942 -11.47 26.38 -39.87
C ARG A 942 -12.66 25.72 -39.20
N GLU A 943 -12.69 25.65 -37.88
CA GLU A 943 -13.84 25.13 -37.12
C GLU A 943 -15.08 26.01 -37.35
N LEU A 944 -14.95 27.33 -37.29
CA LEU A 944 -16.05 28.26 -37.58
C LEU A 944 -16.53 28.15 -39.04
N GLN A 945 -15.60 28.06 -40.00
CA GLN A 945 -15.92 27.84 -41.41
C GLN A 945 -16.62 26.49 -41.64
N SER A 946 -16.27 25.46 -40.88
CA SER A 946 -16.92 24.13 -40.94
C SER A 946 -18.38 24.17 -40.46
N LEU A 947 -18.73 25.16 -39.62
CA LEU A 947 -20.12 25.47 -39.25
C LEU A 947 -20.85 26.32 -40.30
N CYS A 948 -20.25 26.49 -41.48
CA CYS A 948 -20.73 27.35 -42.57
C CYS A 948 -20.79 28.85 -42.22
N LEU A 949 -19.98 29.30 -41.26
CA LEU A 949 -19.80 30.72 -40.98
C LEU A 949 -18.70 31.28 -41.88
N ASP A 950 -18.98 32.37 -42.59
CA ASP A 950 -17.98 33.05 -43.41
C ASP A 950 -17.08 33.93 -42.53
N VAL A 951 -15.86 33.44 -42.28
CA VAL A 951 -14.85 34.10 -41.45
C VAL A 951 -13.58 34.31 -42.26
N GLU A 952 -13.23 35.57 -42.50
CA GLU A 952 -12.05 35.96 -43.27
C GLU A 952 -11.21 37.02 -42.54
N LEU A 953 -9.89 36.99 -42.77
CA LEU A 953 -8.96 38.01 -42.26
C LEU A 953 -8.94 39.21 -43.21
N ILE A 954 -9.56 40.32 -42.80
CA ILE A 954 -9.61 41.54 -43.61
C ILE A 954 -8.33 42.36 -43.40
N ASN A 955 -7.55 42.55 -44.47
CA ASN A 955 -6.43 43.49 -44.47
C ASN A 955 -6.93 44.93 -44.50
N THR A 956 -7.11 45.55 -43.33
CA THR A 956 -7.32 46.99 -43.24
C THR A 956 -5.96 47.69 -43.35
N LYS A 957 -5.70 48.38 -44.48
CA LYS A 957 -4.58 49.32 -44.55
C LYS A 957 -4.77 50.37 -43.44
N ARG A 958 -3.89 50.40 -42.43
CA ARG A 958 -3.82 51.51 -41.48
C ARG A 958 -3.72 52.80 -42.30
N LYS A 959 -4.72 53.69 -42.19
CA LYS A 959 -4.52 55.09 -42.59
C LYS A 959 -3.33 55.62 -41.78
N PRO A 960 -2.39 56.37 -42.38
CA PRO A 960 -1.38 57.07 -41.59
C PRO A 960 -2.11 57.90 -40.53
N ALA A 961 -1.68 57.80 -39.27
CA ALA A 961 -2.18 58.67 -38.22
C ALA A 961 -2.01 60.12 -38.70
N GLU A 962 -3.12 60.85 -38.84
CA GLU A 962 -3.04 62.30 -38.96
C GLU A 962 -2.31 62.81 -37.71
N ALA A 963 -1.24 63.56 -37.93
CA ALA A 963 -0.47 64.18 -36.86
C ALA A 963 -1.44 65.02 -36.01
N LEU A 964 -1.51 64.71 -34.71
CA LEU A 964 -2.16 65.57 -33.74
C LEU A 964 -1.55 66.98 -33.85
N PRO A 965 -2.36 68.06 -33.85
CA PRO A 965 -1.82 69.42 -33.84
C PRO A 965 -0.92 69.59 -32.61
N ALA A 966 0.22 70.26 -32.80
CA ALA A 966 1.17 70.56 -31.74
C ALA A 966 0.46 71.31 -30.60
N ASP A 967 0.51 70.71 -29.41
CA ASP A 967 0.04 71.32 -28.18
C ASP A 967 1.04 72.40 -27.77
N GLU A 968 0.73 73.67 -28.06
CA GLU A 968 1.44 74.81 -27.49
C GLU A 968 1.08 74.92 -26.00
N GLY A 969 1.98 74.44 -25.13
CA GLY A 969 1.98 74.83 -23.73
C GLY A 969 2.30 73.73 -22.72
N GLN A 970 3.58 73.38 -22.57
CA GLN A 970 4.07 72.79 -21.31
C GLN A 970 4.45 73.90 -20.33
N PRO A 971 3.93 73.92 -19.09
CA PRO A 971 4.66 74.50 -17.97
C PRO A 971 5.69 73.48 -17.48
N VAL A 972 6.95 73.93 -17.46
CA VAL A 972 8.09 73.24 -16.86
C VAL A 972 7.82 73.04 -15.36
N LEU A 973 7.82 71.79 -14.90
CA LEU A 973 8.01 71.46 -13.49
C LEU A 973 9.47 71.01 -13.32
N GLU A 974 10.23 71.83 -12.59
CA GLU A 974 11.59 71.54 -12.16
C GLU A 974 11.64 70.34 -11.18
N PRO A 975 12.77 69.61 -11.13
CA PRO A 975 12.92 68.42 -10.33
C PRO A 975 13.18 68.75 -8.84
N VAL A 976 12.53 67.99 -7.95
CA VAL A 976 12.97 67.75 -6.56
C VAL A 976 13.06 66.25 -6.34
#